data_AF-A0A0G4MBQ6-F1
#
_entry.id   AF-A0A0G4MBQ6-F1
#
_cell.length_a   1.000
_cell.length_b   1.000
_cell.length_c   1.000
_cell.angle_alpha   90.00
_cell.angle_beta   90.00
_cell.angle_gamma   90.00
#
_symmetry.space_group_name_H-M   'P 1'
#
loop_
_entity.id
_entity.type
_entity.pdbx_description
1 polymer ?
#
loop_
_entity_poly.entity_id
_entity_poly.type
_entity_poly.pdbx_seq_one_letter_code
_entity_poly.pdbx_strand_id
1 'polypeptide(L)'
;MYEIYAAGAAAAFTVDCLIYPLDTLKTRYQSQDFVQTYASSPGSTKPQLYRGLYQGIGSVILATLPAAGIFFATYESMKRTISLAVPAAPQPLVHSSASAIAEMASCVVLAPAEVIKQNAQMLRQQSGGSQKSTSLEALRQVTGSGASRRLFSGYTALVARNLPFTALQFPIFEYVRQQTWDSRHPGQAHDSHGLLETAAVNGVSAGSAGGFAAWITTPSDVVKTRMMLTASDDNNSLGKQTSRGSVAVAQDVYRSHGVKGLFRGGLLRASWTALGSGLYLGTYEMSKTTSNMATALSSLIHLAAPGLRNEASLALKQDSTISVAEVEAREQARWLVHSPYTERDHQLDLHTLDHENALLARAMTKMECTRTDYATAPYTESFNWQDVHDELRRLVKESGKPFKETSFYVVVFLSQIPPTTVYADLGALDKEAHREANEFGGFLKYWFGAPDAEVVRSIVKTRETSAKMAEAQAPQDAPFNSVVIEALVVMKIVKHGSSTFPTVATGATVGLDRNGVLEITNSFPFPTVDVSNSDSHQNNDASAQASAAPRQKSNIVYQSDMIKHLKEVNVDANNVGWYTSATMSNFVNLSFIENQYHYQKDNDKTVALVHDVSRSSQGSLSLRAFKLSASFMAAYKEGKFTTESLQKSKLSFKDILQEFPVTVHNTHLLTTFLHQIPQAPQADALEHPTSVADLSLAAFGRKEIELAENEMPGLMQTRAKYAADQPLKGARIAGCLHMTIQTAVLIETLTSLGAEVTWTSCNIFSTQDHAAAAIAAAGVPVFAWKGETEEEYNWCLEQQLTAFKDDGKLNLILDDGGDLTALVHSKYPEMLKGCYGVSEETTTGVHHLYKMLREGKLLVPSINVNDAVTKSKFDNLYGCRESLIDGIKRATDVMVAGKIAVVAGFGDVGKGCAMALHGMGARVIITEIDPINALQAAMAGYQVTTMEKAAALGQIFVTTTGCRDILTGEHFEAMPNDAIVCNIGHFDIEIDVAWLKANAKAVQNIKPQVDRFEMKSGRHIILLAEGRLVNLGCATGHSSFVMSCSFTNQVLAQIMLYKSGDKAWGEKYVEFAKAGKLEVGVYVIPKILDEEVARLHLEHCNVELSTLTKVQADYLSLTVEGPYKSDIYRY
;
A
#
# COMPACT_ATOMS: atom_id res chain seq x y z
N MET A 1 1.97 -29.59 -15.04
CA MET A 1 2.37 -28.41 -15.87
C MET A 1 2.44 -27.14 -15.03
N TYR A 2 1.36 -26.75 -14.32
CA TYR A 2 1.37 -25.57 -13.43
C TYR A 2 2.45 -25.62 -12.33
N GLU A 3 2.65 -26.78 -11.69
CA GLU A 3 3.69 -26.95 -10.66
C GLU A 3 5.12 -26.78 -11.21
N ILE A 4 5.38 -27.28 -12.42
CA ILE A 4 6.67 -27.16 -13.10
C ILE A 4 6.94 -25.69 -13.47
N TYR A 5 5.90 -24.98 -13.91
CA TYR A 5 5.95 -23.55 -14.19
C TYR A 5 6.30 -22.75 -12.93
N ALA A 6 5.59 -23.00 -11.82
CA ALA A 6 5.80 -22.29 -10.55
C ALA A 6 7.19 -22.57 -9.95
N ALA A 7 7.65 -23.83 -9.98
CA ALA A 7 8.99 -24.19 -9.51
C ALA A 7 10.10 -23.55 -10.38
N GLY A 8 9.93 -23.54 -11.70
CA GLY A 8 10.87 -22.90 -12.62
C GLY A 8 10.94 -21.38 -12.46
N ALA A 9 9.79 -20.75 -12.23
CA ALA A 9 9.66 -19.32 -11.96
C ALA A 9 10.32 -18.91 -10.63
N ALA A 10 10.08 -19.67 -9.56
CA ALA A 10 10.69 -19.44 -8.25
C ALA A 10 12.22 -19.58 -8.30
N ALA A 11 12.73 -20.64 -8.94
CA ALA A 11 14.16 -20.86 -9.11
C ALA A 11 14.84 -19.73 -9.88
N ALA A 12 14.20 -19.24 -10.95
CA ALA A 12 14.72 -18.15 -11.76
C ALA A 12 14.76 -16.82 -10.98
N PHE A 13 13.70 -16.51 -10.24
CA PHE A 13 13.63 -15.33 -9.39
C PHE A 13 14.70 -15.34 -8.29
N THR A 14 14.92 -16.49 -7.63
CA THR A 14 15.95 -16.62 -6.60
C THR A 14 17.35 -16.36 -7.15
N VAL A 15 17.66 -16.89 -8.33
CA VAL A 15 18.95 -16.66 -9.01
C VAL A 15 19.11 -15.18 -9.37
N ASP A 16 18.10 -14.58 -9.99
CA ASP A 16 18.12 -13.18 -10.41
C ASP A 16 18.18 -12.19 -9.24
N CYS A 17 17.79 -12.58 -8.03
CA CYS A 17 17.95 -11.76 -6.83
C CYS A 17 19.32 -11.93 -6.16
N LEU A 18 19.82 -13.17 -6.02
CA LEU A 18 20.97 -13.44 -5.15
C LEU A 18 22.32 -13.11 -5.78
N ILE A 19 22.49 -13.40 -7.07
CA ILE A 19 23.82 -13.33 -7.69
C ILE A 19 23.99 -12.14 -8.64
N TYR A 20 22.92 -11.35 -8.89
CA TYR A 20 22.82 -10.34 -9.96
C TYR A 20 23.99 -9.34 -10.02
N PRO A 21 24.60 -8.96 -8.89
CA PRO A 21 25.82 -8.16 -8.90
C PRO A 21 26.94 -8.68 -9.81
N LEU A 22 27.10 -10.00 -9.94
CA LEU A 22 28.12 -10.60 -10.81
C LEU A 22 27.79 -10.41 -12.30
N ASP A 23 26.51 -10.45 -12.69
CA ASP A 23 26.08 -10.16 -14.07
C ASP A 23 26.34 -8.70 -14.42
N THR A 24 26.05 -7.77 -13.50
CA THR A 24 26.33 -6.33 -13.70
C THR A 24 27.83 -6.07 -13.87
N LEU A 25 28.69 -6.69 -13.04
CA LEU A 25 30.14 -6.58 -13.19
C LEU A 25 30.61 -7.16 -14.54
N LYS A 26 30.09 -8.32 -14.93
CA LYS A 26 30.39 -8.96 -16.22
C LYS A 26 30.01 -8.06 -17.40
N THR A 27 28.81 -7.48 -17.41
CA THR A 27 28.36 -6.54 -18.46
C THR A 27 29.29 -5.33 -18.56
N ARG A 28 29.65 -4.72 -17.42
CA ARG A 28 30.59 -3.58 -17.38
C ARG A 28 31.95 -3.95 -17.94
N TYR A 29 32.51 -5.12 -17.59
CA TYR A 29 33.78 -5.61 -18.11
C TYR A 29 33.76 -5.92 -19.61
N GLN A 30 32.61 -6.33 -20.17
CA GLN A 30 32.43 -6.66 -21.58
C GLN A 30 32.13 -5.43 -22.47
N SER A 31 31.77 -4.30 -21.85
CA SER A 31 31.49 -3.03 -22.54
C SER A 31 32.68 -2.50 -23.36
N GLN A 32 32.38 -1.70 -24.39
CA GLN A 32 33.40 -1.11 -25.26
C GLN A 32 34.23 -0.04 -24.52
N ASP A 33 33.58 0.74 -23.65
CA ASP A 33 34.18 1.88 -22.96
C ASP A 33 34.75 1.55 -21.57
N PHE A 34 34.93 0.26 -21.24
CA PHE A 34 35.37 -0.14 -19.90
C PHE A 34 36.65 0.56 -19.46
N VAL A 35 37.63 0.70 -20.35
CA VAL A 35 38.92 1.32 -20.00
C VAL A 35 38.73 2.81 -19.70
N GLN A 36 38.01 3.50 -20.58
CA GLN A 36 37.74 4.93 -20.47
C GLN A 36 36.88 5.27 -19.25
N THR A 37 35.90 4.42 -18.94
CA THR A 37 34.91 4.66 -17.88
C THR A 37 35.34 4.12 -16.50
N TYR A 38 36.04 2.99 -16.45
CA TYR A 38 36.31 2.28 -15.19
C TYR A 38 37.80 1.97 -14.92
N ALA A 39 38.70 2.14 -15.89
CA ALA A 39 40.12 1.77 -15.74
C ALA A 39 41.11 2.96 -15.64
N SER A 40 40.66 4.21 -15.76
CA SER A 40 41.55 5.39 -15.79
C SER A 40 41.89 5.95 -14.40
N SER A 41 43.03 5.51 -13.82
CA SER A 41 44.15 6.33 -13.27
C SER A 41 44.89 5.57 -12.13
N PRO A 42 46.25 5.48 -12.14
CA PRO A 42 47.01 4.85 -11.06
C PRO A 42 46.86 5.66 -9.76
N GLY A 43 46.26 5.07 -8.73
CA GLY A 43 46.06 5.70 -7.41
C GLY A 43 44.62 6.02 -7.04
N SER A 44 43.65 5.83 -7.94
CA SER A 44 42.22 5.93 -7.59
C SER A 44 41.73 4.63 -6.95
N THR A 45 41.24 4.68 -5.71
CA THR A 45 40.29 3.65 -5.23
C THR A 45 39.13 3.58 -6.22
N LYS A 46 38.54 2.41 -6.45
CA LYS A 46 37.60 2.15 -7.57
C LYS A 46 36.11 2.19 -7.16
N PRO A 47 35.54 3.27 -6.60
CA PRO A 47 34.15 3.24 -6.12
C PRO A 47 33.12 3.16 -7.25
N GLN A 48 33.43 3.54 -8.49
CA GLN A 48 32.43 3.56 -9.58
C GLN A 48 32.10 2.19 -10.18
N LEU A 49 33.04 1.24 -10.20
CA LEU A 49 32.82 -0.11 -10.74
C LEU A 49 31.83 -0.92 -9.88
N TYR A 50 31.80 -0.67 -8.58
CA TYR A 50 30.99 -1.40 -7.59
C TYR A 50 29.71 -0.67 -7.16
N ARG A 51 29.42 0.52 -7.71
CA ARG A 51 28.18 1.25 -7.43
C ARG A 51 27.03 0.76 -8.32
N GLY A 52 25.81 0.68 -7.77
CA GLY A 52 24.61 0.36 -8.54
C GLY A 52 24.59 -1.06 -9.12
N LEU A 53 25.05 -2.07 -8.36
CA LEU A 53 25.16 -3.45 -8.86
C LEU A 53 23.82 -4.12 -9.21
N TYR A 54 22.69 -3.55 -8.76
CA TYR A 54 21.33 -4.01 -9.05
C TYR A 54 20.61 -3.20 -10.14
N GLN A 55 21.32 -2.33 -10.86
CA GLN A 55 20.73 -1.57 -11.97
C GLN A 55 20.14 -2.50 -13.04
N GLY A 56 18.90 -2.24 -13.45
CA GLY A 56 18.21 -3.03 -14.48
C GLY A 56 17.42 -4.26 -13.98
N ILE A 57 17.50 -4.63 -12.69
CA ILE A 57 16.90 -5.88 -12.18
C ILE A 57 15.38 -5.95 -12.40
N GLY A 58 14.68 -4.81 -12.34
CA GLY A 58 13.23 -4.76 -12.56
C GLY A 58 12.80 -5.26 -13.94
N SER A 59 13.59 -4.99 -15.00
CA SER A 59 13.30 -5.51 -16.35
C SER A 59 13.46 -7.03 -16.46
N VAL A 60 14.33 -7.61 -15.63
CA VAL A 60 14.62 -9.04 -15.61
C VAL A 60 13.53 -9.79 -14.87
N ILE A 61 13.20 -9.37 -13.64
CA ILE A 61 12.14 -10.00 -12.84
C ILE A 61 10.82 -10.08 -13.62
N LEU A 62 10.45 -9.01 -14.34
CA LEU A 62 9.22 -8.96 -15.14
C LEU A 62 9.22 -9.92 -16.34
N ALA A 63 10.38 -10.20 -16.93
CA ALA A 63 10.48 -11.05 -18.13
C ALA A 63 10.88 -12.50 -17.83
N THR A 64 11.58 -12.75 -16.72
CA THR A 64 12.06 -14.07 -16.33
C THR A 64 10.89 -15.03 -16.05
N LEU A 65 9.83 -14.58 -15.39
CA LEU A 65 8.64 -15.40 -15.08
C LEU A 65 7.95 -15.95 -16.34
N PRO A 66 7.51 -15.10 -17.31
CA PRO A 66 6.89 -15.61 -18.54
C PRO A 66 7.88 -16.38 -19.42
N ALA A 67 9.17 -16.00 -19.44
CA ALA A 67 10.18 -16.70 -20.24
C ALA A 67 10.47 -18.12 -19.73
N ALA A 68 10.62 -18.31 -18.41
CA ALA A 68 10.80 -19.62 -17.80
C ALA A 68 9.59 -20.53 -18.07
N GLY A 69 8.39 -19.96 -17.98
CA GLY A 69 7.16 -20.64 -18.32
C GLY A 69 7.09 -21.16 -19.76
N ILE A 70 7.39 -20.28 -20.72
CA ILE A 70 7.45 -20.63 -22.15
C ILE A 70 8.52 -21.69 -22.39
N PHE A 71 9.68 -21.57 -21.75
CA PHE A 71 10.76 -22.54 -21.88
C PHE A 71 10.31 -23.94 -21.44
N PHE A 72 9.82 -24.11 -20.20
CA PHE A 72 9.44 -25.45 -19.71
C PHE A 72 8.24 -26.04 -20.44
N ALA A 73 7.22 -25.23 -20.76
CA ALA A 73 6.07 -25.71 -21.52
C ALA A 73 6.47 -26.20 -22.92
N THR A 74 7.32 -25.43 -23.62
CA THR A 74 7.84 -25.81 -24.94
C THR A 74 8.76 -27.01 -24.84
N TYR A 75 9.64 -27.05 -23.83
CA TYR A 75 10.58 -28.14 -23.61
C TYR A 75 9.88 -29.49 -23.38
N GLU A 76 8.92 -29.56 -22.46
CA GLU A 76 8.19 -30.81 -22.18
C GLU A 76 7.33 -31.26 -23.37
N SER A 77 6.68 -30.31 -24.06
CA SER A 77 5.90 -30.59 -25.26
C SER A 77 6.78 -31.16 -26.40
N MET A 78 7.93 -30.54 -26.65
CA MET A 78 8.87 -30.98 -27.69
C MET A 78 9.58 -32.27 -27.33
N LYS A 79 9.97 -32.46 -26.06
CA LYS A 79 10.55 -33.72 -25.58
C LYS A 79 9.58 -34.89 -25.83
N ARG A 80 8.30 -34.74 -25.47
CA ARG A 80 7.27 -35.76 -25.72
C ARG A 80 7.09 -36.02 -27.22
N THR A 81 7.01 -34.96 -28.01
CA THR A 81 6.81 -35.06 -29.47
C THR A 81 7.99 -35.75 -30.16
N ILE A 82 9.23 -35.37 -29.83
CA ILE A 82 10.45 -35.95 -30.42
C ILE A 82 10.64 -37.41 -29.96
N SER A 83 10.35 -37.72 -28.70
CA SER A 83 10.42 -39.09 -28.17
C SER A 83 9.43 -40.04 -28.85
N LEU A 84 8.23 -39.52 -29.19
CA LEU A 84 7.22 -40.28 -29.93
C LEU A 84 7.56 -40.39 -31.42
N ALA A 85 8.15 -39.36 -32.01
CA ALA A 85 8.50 -39.31 -33.43
C ALA A 85 9.76 -40.14 -33.77
N VAL A 86 10.74 -40.22 -32.86
CA VAL A 86 12.00 -40.94 -33.06
C VAL A 86 12.36 -41.79 -31.83
N PRO A 87 11.69 -42.93 -31.61
CA PRO A 87 11.87 -43.75 -30.40
C PRO A 87 13.28 -44.34 -30.22
N ALA A 88 14.03 -44.47 -31.32
CA ALA A 88 15.40 -45.02 -31.33
C ALA A 88 16.50 -43.95 -31.12
N ALA A 89 16.14 -42.67 -30.97
CA ALA A 89 17.12 -41.61 -30.77
C ALA A 89 17.76 -41.71 -29.36
N PRO A 90 19.08 -41.52 -29.23
CA PRO A 90 19.72 -41.41 -27.92
C PRO A 90 19.07 -40.29 -27.10
N GLN A 91 18.74 -40.57 -25.82
CA GLN A 91 18.09 -39.61 -24.92
C GLN A 91 18.79 -38.23 -24.88
N PRO A 92 20.14 -38.12 -24.83
CA PRO A 92 20.81 -36.82 -24.86
C PRO A 92 20.48 -35.98 -26.10
N LEU A 93 20.24 -36.61 -27.25
CA LEU A 93 19.91 -35.97 -28.52
C LEU A 93 18.47 -35.43 -28.52
N VAL A 94 17.54 -36.18 -27.93
CA VAL A 94 16.14 -35.78 -27.73
C VAL A 94 16.06 -34.56 -26.82
N HIS A 95 16.74 -34.61 -25.68
CA HIS A 95 16.79 -33.54 -24.69
C HIS A 95 17.48 -32.27 -25.22
N SER A 96 18.56 -32.42 -26.00
CA SER A 96 19.26 -31.29 -26.62
C SER A 96 18.41 -30.61 -27.69
N SER A 97 17.64 -31.38 -28.47
CA SER A 97 16.78 -30.84 -29.52
C SER A 97 15.54 -30.14 -28.95
N ALA A 98 14.91 -30.73 -27.93
CA ALA A 98 13.76 -30.12 -27.24
C ALA A 98 14.14 -28.82 -26.52
N SER A 99 15.31 -28.79 -25.86
CA SER A 99 15.80 -27.59 -25.18
C SER A 99 16.19 -26.48 -26.15
N ALA A 100 16.77 -26.80 -27.32
CA ALA A 100 17.04 -25.82 -28.36
C ALA A 100 15.78 -25.10 -28.88
N ILE A 101 14.69 -25.84 -29.12
CA ILE A 101 13.42 -25.26 -29.58
C ILE A 101 12.79 -24.41 -28.48
N ALA A 102 12.81 -24.89 -27.24
CA ALA A 102 12.31 -24.15 -26.08
C ALA A 102 13.08 -22.83 -25.84
N GLU A 103 14.40 -22.87 -26.02
CA GLU A 103 15.27 -21.70 -25.87
C GLU A 103 14.99 -20.64 -26.94
N MET A 104 14.70 -21.04 -28.18
CA MET A 104 14.32 -20.09 -29.22
C MET A 104 12.98 -19.39 -28.92
N ALA A 105 12.02 -20.11 -28.35
CA ALA A 105 10.74 -19.56 -27.93
C ALA A 105 10.89 -18.60 -26.74
N SER A 106 11.69 -18.95 -25.72
CA SER A 106 11.92 -18.09 -24.56
C SER A 106 12.71 -16.83 -24.90
N CYS A 107 13.66 -16.91 -25.86
CA CYS A 107 14.46 -15.76 -26.31
C CYS A 107 13.63 -14.59 -26.87
N VAL A 108 12.41 -14.84 -27.37
CA VAL A 108 11.51 -13.79 -27.88
C VAL A 108 11.05 -12.86 -26.74
N VAL A 109 10.78 -13.44 -25.57
CA VAL A 109 10.35 -12.71 -24.37
C VAL A 109 11.56 -12.10 -23.65
N LEU A 110 12.70 -12.79 -23.66
CA LEU A 110 13.91 -12.32 -22.98
C LEU A 110 14.63 -11.18 -23.70
N ALA A 111 14.55 -11.09 -25.02
CA ALA A 111 15.34 -10.11 -25.78
C ALA A 111 15.08 -8.64 -25.39
N PRO A 112 13.83 -8.16 -25.28
CA PRO A 112 13.53 -6.81 -24.82
C PRO A 112 14.09 -6.52 -23.42
N ALA A 113 13.90 -7.46 -22.48
CA ALA A 113 14.38 -7.32 -21.12
C ALA A 113 15.91 -7.31 -21.03
N GLU A 114 16.60 -8.17 -21.79
CA GLU A 114 18.06 -8.20 -21.85
C GLU A 114 18.65 -6.90 -22.44
N VAL A 115 18.00 -6.29 -23.43
CA VAL A 115 18.44 -4.98 -23.96
C VAL A 115 18.28 -3.89 -22.89
N ILE A 116 17.14 -3.83 -22.20
CA ILE A 116 16.90 -2.85 -21.13
C ILE A 116 17.91 -3.05 -19.98
N LYS A 117 18.10 -4.30 -19.55
CA LYS A 117 19.03 -4.70 -18.49
C LYS A 117 20.45 -4.23 -18.78
N GLN A 118 20.99 -4.60 -19.95
CA GLN A 118 22.38 -4.31 -20.28
C GLN A 118 22.63 -2.80 -20.36
N ASN A 119 21.69 -2.02 -20.89
CA ASN A 119 21.79 -0.56 -20.94
C ASN A 119 21.64 0.07 -19.54
N ALA A 120 20.73 -0.43 -18.70
CA ALA A 120 20.56 0.04 -17.32
C ALA A 120 21.81 -0.19 -16.46
N GLN A 121 22.50 -1.34 -16.65
CA GLN A 121 23.75 -1.70 -15.95
C GLN A 121 24.93 -0.74 -16.25
N MET A 122 24.80 0.10 -17.28
CA MET A 122 25.79 1.11 -17.69
C MET A 122 25.45 2.55 -17.23
N LEU A 123 24.25 2.79 -16.67
CA LEU A 123 23.81 4.11 -16.25
C LEU A 123 24.66 4.66 -15.09
N ARG A 124 25.11 5.91 -15.21
CA ARG A 124 25.85 6.61 -14.15
C ARG A 124 24.88 7.29 -13.20
N GLN A 125 24.88 6.89 -11.94
CA GLN A 125 24.08 7.54 -10.90
C GLN A 125 24.71 8.92 -10.61
N GLN A 126 24.05 10.01 -11.00
CA GLN A 126 24.46 11.36 -10.61
C GLN A 126 24.16 11.56 -9.12
N SER A 127 25.14 12.03 -8.36
CA SER A 127 24.96 12.36 -6.94
C SER A 127 24.04 13.58 -6.81
N GLY A 128 22.76 13.35 -6.49
CA GLY A 128 21.86 14.44 -6.05
C GLY A 128 20.41 14.44 -6.55
N GLY A 129 19.80 13.34 -7.01
CA GLY A 129 18.40 13.37 -7.49
C GLY A 129 17.59 12.09 -7.27
N SER A 130 16.29 12.28 -7.01
CA SER A 130 15.17 11.33 -6.79
C SER A 130 15.32 9.88 -7.32
N GLN A 131 14.82 8.91 -6.52
CA GLN A 131 14.71 7.47 -6.82
C GLN A 131 13.86 7.20 -8.09
N LYS A 132 14.42 7.35 -9.29
CA LYS A 132 13.80 6.84 -10.53
C LYS A 132 14.34 5.44 -10.83
N SER A 133 13.47 4.54 -11.30
CA SER A 133 13.85 3.18 -11.70
C SER A 133 14.81 3.23 -12.90
N THR A 134 16.01 2.68 -12.71
CA THR A 134 17.05 2.57 -13.76
C THR A 134 16.59 1.75 -14.97
N SER A 135 15.65 0.82 -14.78
CA SER A 135 15.06 0.03 -15.88
C SER A 135 14.15 0.89 -16.76
N LEU A 136 13.37 1.79 -16.14
CA LEU A 136 12.49 2.72 -16.87
C LEU A 136 13.29 3.79 -17.61
N GLU A 137 14.40 4.25 -17.01
CA GLU A 137 15.32 5.18 -17.66
C GLU A 137 15.99 4.54 -18.88
N ALA A 138 16.53 3.33 -18.75
CA ALA A 138 17.11 2.59 -19.87
C ALA A 138 16.08 2.27 -20.96
N LEU A 139 14.86 1.88 -20.58
CA LEU A 139 13.77 1.67 -21.52
C LEU A 139 13.49 2.95 -22.32
N ARG A 140 13.40 4.11 -21.66
CA ARG A 140 13.21 5.41 -22.33
C ARG A 140 14.38 5.79 -23.22
N GLN A 141 15.62 5.50 -22.84
CA GLN A 141 16.79 5.75 -23.69
C GLN A 141 16.77 4.90 -24.96
N VAL A 142 16.36 3.63 -24.85
CA VAL A 142 16.29 2.71 -26.00
C VAL A 142 15.09 3.02 -26.90
N THR A 143 13.96 3.48 -26.36
CA THR A 143 12.70 3.73 -27.10
C THR A 143 12.44 5.18 -27.48
N GLY A 144 13.18 6.14 -26.92
CA GLY A 144 12.92 7.59 -26.97
C GLY A 144 12.92 8.26 -28.34
N SER A 145 13.27 7.54 -29.41
CA SER A 145 13.20 7.99 -30.80
C SER A 145 12.11 7.30 -31.64
N GLY A 146 11.14 6.62 -31.00
CA GLY A 146 10.06 5.90 -31.68
C GLY A 146 10.49 4.55 -32.29
N ALA A 147 11.67 4.06 -31.93
CA ALA A 147 12.30 2.89 -32.53
C ALA A 147 12.13 1.63 -31.66
N SER A 148 10.90 1.16 -31.42
CA SER A 148 10.59 -0.07 -30.65
C SER A 148 11.33 -1.32 -31.15
N ARG A 149 11.69 -1.36 -32.44
CA ARG A 149 12.54 -2.41 -33.05
C ARG A 149 13.92 -2.54 -32.38
N ARG A 150 14.43 -1.49 -31.72
CA ARG A 150 15.72 -1.51 -31.01
C ARG A 150 15.72 -2.45 -29.79
N LEU A 151 14.56 -2.79 -29.22
CA LEU A 151 14.42 -3.75 -28.13
C LEU A 151 14.81 -5.19 -28.52
N PHE A 152 14.86 -5.50 -29.82
CA PHE A 152 15.32 -6.78 -30.33
C PHE A 152 16.74 -6.72 -30.91
N SER A 153 17.47 -5.62 -30.66
CA SER A 153 18.87 -5.48 -31.07
C SER A 153 19.72 -6.58 -30.41
N GLY A 154 20.40 -7.39 -31.22
CA GLY A 154 21.19 -8.51 -30.71
C GLY A 154 20.41 -9.80 -30.45
N TYR A 155 19.13 -9.91 -30.84
CA TYR A 155 18.36 -11.18 -30.76
C TYR A 155 19.08 -12.35 -31.44
N THR A 156 19.64 -12.15 -32.64
CA THR A 156 20.39 -13.20 -33.35
C THR A 156 21.67 -13.60 -32.62
N ALA A 157 22.34 -12.66 -31.95
CA ALA A 157 23.51 -12.95 -31.12
C ALA A 157 23.12 -13.64 -29.79
N LEU A 158 21.94 -13.33 -29.25
CA LEU A 158 21.37 -14.02 -28.08
C LEU A 158 21.10 -15.49 -28.40
N VAL A 159 20.41 -15.77 -29.51
CA VAL A 159 20.15 -17.15 -29.97
C VAL A 159 21.46 -17.89 -30.28
N ALA A 160 22.40 -17.25 -30.99
CA ALA A 160 23.71 -17.82 -31.30
C ALA A 160 24.59 -18.07 -30.05
N ARG A 161 24.26 -17.46 -28.91
CA ARG A 161 24.91 -17.71 -27.62
C ARG A 161 24.19 -18.81 -26.83
N ASN A 162 22.87 -18.80 -26.80
CA ASN A 162 22.09 -19.72 -25.96
C ASN A 162 22.08 -21.14 -26.53
N LEU A 163 21.95 -21.31 -27.86
CA LEU A 163 21.90 -22.65 -28.46
C LEU A 163 23.18 -23.48 -28.21
N PRO A 164 24.41 -22.97 -28.47
CA PRO A 164 25.62 -23.72 -28.15
C PRO A 164 25.83 -23.93 -26.65
N PHE A 165 25.38 -22.98 -25.82
CA PHE A 165 25.49 -23.08 -24.37
C PHE A 165 24.65 -24.25 -23.84
N THR A 166 23.38 -24.31 -24.24
CA THR A 166 22.44 -25.36 -23.87
C THR A 166 22.89 -26.73 -24.39
N ALA A 167 23.37 -26.79 -25.64
CA ALA A 167 23.90 -28.02 -26.24
C ALA A 167 25.15 -28.58 -25.53
N LEU A 168 25.92 -27.73 -24.83
CA LEU A 168 27.07 -28.16 -24.03
C LEU A 168 26.68 -28.47 -22.59
N GLN A 169 25.82 -27.65 -21.98
CA GLN A 169 25.49 -27.75 -20.56
C GLN A 169 24.80 -29.07 -20.22
N PHE A 170 23.76 -29.46 -20.96
CA PHE A 170 22.95 -30.63 -20.60
C PHE A 170 23.70 -31.97 -20.70
N PRO A 171 24.45 -32.27 -21.78
CA PRO A 171 25.22 -33.50 -21.85
C PRO A 171 26.31 -33.59 -20.77
N ILE A 172 26.98 -32.47 -20.46
CA ILE A 172 28.02 -32.41 -19.42
C ILE A 172 27.39 -32.56 -18.04
N PHE A 173 26.24 -31.92 -17.80
CA PHE A 173 25.48 -32.08 -16.56
C PHE A 173 25.12 -33.53 -16.29
N GLU A 174 24.53 -34.23 -17.27
CA GLU A 174 24.16 -35.65 -17.12
C GLU A 174 25.40 -36.53 -16.88
N TYR A 175 26.48 -36.31 -17.62
CA TYR A 175 27.72 -37.06 -17.45
C TYR A 175 28.34 -36.86 -16.05
N VAL A 176 28.47 -35.62 -15.59
CA VAL A 176 29.03 -35.31 -14.27
C VAL A 176 28.13 -35.82 -13.15
N ARG A 177 26.81 -35.68 -13.30
CA ARG A 177 25.83 -36.21 -12.34
C ARG A 177 25.95 -37.72 -12.22
N GLN A 178 25.95 -38.42 -13.35
CA GLN A 178 26.02 -39.88 -13.39
C GLN A 178 27.32 -40.39 -12.76
N GLN A 179 28.47 -39.82 -13.12
CA GLN A 179 29.75 -40.20 -12.50
C GLN A 179 29.82 -39.91 -10.99
N THR A 180 29.25 -38.79 -10.55
CA THR A 180 29.22 -38.43 -9.12
C THR A 180 28.36 -39.41 -8.34
N TRP A 181 27.28 -39.90 -8.93
CA TRP A 181 26.41 -40.91 -8.34
C TRP A 181 27.08 -42.28 -8.28
N ASP A 182 27.63 -42.73 -9.42
CA ASP A 182 28.33 -44.01 -9.55
C ASP A 182 29.53 -44.10 -8.59
N SER A 183 30.22 -42.98 -8.35
CA SER A 183 31.34 -42.91 -7.41
C SER A 183 30.94 -42.91 -5.93
N ARG A 184 29.74 -42.42 -5.59
CA ARG A 184 29.28 -42.32 -4.18
C ARG A 184 28.53 -43.58 -3.74
N HIS A 185 27.79 -44.22 -4.64
CA HIS A 185 26.99 -45.40 -4.33
C HIS A 185 27.14 -46.47 -5.41
N PRO A 186 28.31 -47.12 -5.53
CA PRO A 186 28.52 -48.16 -6.54
C PRO A 186 27.57 -49.34 -6.29
N GLY A 187 26.58 -49.53 -7.19
CA GLY A 187 25.67 -50.68 -7.20
C GLY A 187 24.31 -50.52 -6.51
N GLN A 188 23.92 -49.31 -6.06
CA GLN A 188 22.56 -49.03 -5.57
C GLN A 188 21.65 -48.45 -6.67
N ALA A 189 20.37 -48.79 -6.63
CA ALA A 189 19.36 -48.25 -7.55
C ALA A 189 19.02 -46.79 -7.22
N HIS A 190 18.85 -45.97 -8.28
CA HIS A 190 18.70 -44.50 -8.26
C HIS A 190 17.57 -43.94 -7.38
N ASP A 191 16.64 -44.76 -6.91
CA ASP A 191 15.40 -44.34 -6.24
C ASP A 191 15.50 -44.24 -4.70
N SER A 192 16.70 -44.38 -4.12
CA SER A 192 16.89 -44.51 -2.67
C SER A 192 17.82 -43.46 -2.03
N HIS A 193 17.84 -42.24 -2.56
CA HIS A 193 18.75 -41.19 -2.08
C HIS A 193 18.03 -40.00 -1.44
N GLY A 194 18.62 -39.45 -0.38
CA GLY A 194 18.04 -38.37 0.42
C GLY A 194 17.92 -37.05 -0.35
N LEU A 195 16.86 -36.28 -0.06
CA LEU A 195 16.51 -35.04 -0.76
C LEU A 195 17.66 -34.01 -0.80
N LEU A 196 18.33 -33.79 0.34
CA LEU A 196 19.46 -32.86 0.45
C LEU A 196 20.68 -33.33 -0.34
N GLU A 197 20.91 -34.65 -0.41
CA GLU A 197 22.01 -35.21 -1.17
C GLU A 197 21.76 -35.09 -2.68
N THR A 198 20.54 -35.38 -3.13
CA THR A 198 20.11 -35.20 -4.52
C THR A 198 20.22 -33.74 -4.96
N ALA A 199 19.77 -32.81 -4.13
CA ALA A 199 19.90 -31.38 -4.39
C ALA A 199 21.38 -30.94 -4.47
N ALA A 200 22.24 -31.43 -3.57
CA ALA A 200 23.67 -31.11 -3.57
C ALA A 200 24.40 -31.67 -4.81
N VAL A 201 24.13 -32.93 -5.19
CA VAL A 201 24.75 -33.56 -6.37
C VAL A 201 24.26 -32.88 -7.65
N ASN A 202 22.97 -32.60 -7.78
CA ASN A 202 22.43 -31.86 -8.92
C ASN A 202 23.01 -30.44 -8.99
N GLY A 203 23.09 -29.73 -7.86
CA GLY A 203 23.65 -28.38 -7.80
C GLY A 203 25.11 -28.31 -8.21
N VAL A 204 25.97 -29.22 -7.71
CA VAL A 204 27.40 -29.26 -8.06
C VAL A 204 27.60 -29.66 -9.52
N SER A 205 26.83 -30.63 -10.02
CA SER A 205 26.90 -31.09 -11.41
C SER A 205 26.45 -29.98 -12.37
N ALA A 206 25.34 -29.31 -12.04
CA ALA A 206 24.80 -28.20 -12.80
C ALA A 206 25.73 -27.00 -12.83
N GLY A 207 26.31 -26.65 -11.68
CA GLY A 207 27.27 -25.55 -11.57
C GLY A 207 28.55 -25.80 -12.37
N SER A 208 29.09 -27.03 -12.30
CA SER A 208 30.28 -27.41 -13.05
C SER A 208 30.03 -27.39 -14.57
N ALA A 209 28.92 -27.99 -15.02
CA ALA A 209 28.54 -28.02 -16.43
C ALA A 209 28.21 -26.62 -16.97
N GLY A 210 27.44 -25.83 -16.23
CA GLY A 210 27.08 -24.46 -16.58
C GLY A 210 28.30 -23.53 -16.65
N GLY A 211 29.21 -23.61 -15.68
CA GLY A 211 30.44 -22.82 -15.68
C GLY A 211 31.35 -23.13 -16.88
N PHE A 212 31.51 -24.41 -17.23
CA PHE A 212 32.31 -24.83 -18.38
C PHE A 212 31.67 -24.42 -19.72
N ALA A 213 30.37 -24.64 -19.89
CA ALA A 213 29.63 -24.21 -21.07
C ALA A 213 29.65 -22.68 -21.24
N ALA A 214 29.57 -21.93 -20.14
CA ALA A 214 29.66 -20.47 -20.14
C ALA A 214 31.06 -19.99 -20.57
N TRP A 215 32.12 -20.65 -20.12
CA TRP A 215 33.48 -20.34 -20.54
C TRP A 215 33.65 -20.49 -22.06
N ILE A 216 33.28 -21.67 -22.61
CA ILE A 216 33.41 -21.96 -24.05
C ILE A 216 32.61 -20.97 -24.89
N THR A 217 31.41 -20.61 -24.47
CA THR A 217 30.53 -19.72 -25.23
C THR A 217 30.78 -18.24 -24.97
N THR A 218 31.83 -17.87 -24.22
CA THR A 218 32.17 -16.46 -23.89
C THR A 218 32.30 -15.57 -25.13
N PRO A 219 32.94 -16.01 -26.23
CA PRO A 219 33.01 -15.21 -27.46
C PRO A 219 31.64 -14.74 -27.97
N SER A 220 30.64 -15.63 -28.03
CA SER A 220 29.29 -15.28 -28.49
C SER A 220 28.58 -14.30 -27.55
N ASP A 221 28.85 -14.40 -26.24
CA ASP A 221 28.25 -13.54 -25.23
C ASP A 221 28.85 -12.13 -25.22
N VAL A 222 30.16 -11.98 -25.46
CA VAL A 222 30.79 -10.66 -25.66
C VAL A 222 30.19 -9.95 -26.88
N VAL A 223 29.93 -10.68 -27.96
CA VAL A 223 29.28 -10.13 -29.17
C VAL A 223 27.86 -9.69 -28.86
N LYS A 224 27.06 -10.53 -28.18
CA LYS A 224 25.70 -10.22 -27.74
C LYS A 224 25.66 -8.96 -26.87
N THR A 225 26.50 -8.89 -25.83
CA THR A 225 26.53 -7.74 -24.92
C THR A 225 26.91 -6.45 -25.64
N ARG A 226 27.90 -6.47 -26.53
CA ARG A 226 28.28 -5.28 -27.30
C ARG A 226 27.17 -4.82 -28.26
N MET A 227 26.46 -5.74 -28.90
CA MET A 227 25.34 -5.41 -29.78
C MET A 227 24.14 -4.80 -29.02
N MET A 228 23.87 -5.28 -27.80
CA MET A 228 22.76 -4.77 -26.99
C MET A 228 23.06 -3.39 -26.39
N LEU A 229 24.34 -3.11 -26.06
CA LEU A 229 24.77 -1.80 -25.55
C LEU A 229 24.72 -0.71 -26.63
N THR A 230 24.97 -1.05 -27.90
CA THR A 230 24.86 -0.10 -29.02
C THR A 230 23.41 0.33 -29.33
N ALA A 231 22.42 -0.17 -28.60
CA ALA A 231 21.01 0.20 -28.79
C ALA A 231 20.66 1.62 -28.29
N SER A 232 21.49 2.22 -27.43
CA SER A 232 21.25 3.53 -26.78
C SER A 232 22.16 4.68 -27.24
N ASP A 233 23.21 4.42 -28.02
CA ASP A 233 24.18 5.44 -28.45
C ASP A 233 23.67 6.30 -29.62
N ASP A 234 23.24 7.54 -29.34
CA ASP A 234 22.81 8.53 -30.34
C ASP A 234 23.83 9.68 -30.59
N ASN A 235 25.01 9.72 -29.95
CA ASN A 235 25.92 10.90 -30.02
C ASN A 235 27.40 10.57 -30.31
N ASN A 236 27.79 10.40 -31.58
CA ASN A 236 28.95 11.08 -32.19
C ASN A 236 29.24 10.66 -33.66
N SER A 237 29.28 11.67 -34.53
CA SER A 237 30.04 11.78 -35.79
C SER A 237 29.88 10.74 -36.92
N LEU A 238 29.40 11.26 -38.07
CA LEU A 238 29.69 10.86 -39.45
C LEU A 238 29.24 9.46 -39.94
N GLY A 239 28.14 9.48 -40.70
CA GLY A 239 27.96 8.63 -41.89
C GLY A 239 27.37 7.24 -41.68
N LYS A 240 26.26 6.96 -42.39
CA LYS A 240 25.69 5.63 -42.71
C LYS A 240 26.35 4.45 -41.96
N GLN A 241 25.79 4.05 -40.81
CA GLN A 241 26.01 2.70 -40.32
C GLN A 241 24.69 1.98 -40.12
N THR A 242 24.40 1.12 -41.09
CA THR A 242 23.49 -0.02 -40.99
C THR A 242 23.79 -0.82 -39.72
N SER A 243 22.73 -1.29 -39.05
CA SER A 243 22.73 -2.43 -38.11
C SER A 243 23.92 -3.37 -38.37
N ARG A 244 24.96 -3.31 -37.53
CA ARG A 244 26.13 -4.16 -37.66
C ARG A 244 25.73 -5.58 -37.24
N GLY A 245 25.84 -6.55 -38.15
CA GLY A 245 25.59 -7.95 -37.85
C GLY A 245 26.59 -8.52 -36.82
N SER A 246 26.23 -9.61 -36.16
CA SER A 246 27.04 -10.29 -35.12
C SER A 246 28.46 -10.62 -35.58
N VAL A 247 28.63 -10.98 -36.86
CA VAL A 247 29.94 -11.27 -37.47
C VAL A 247 30.84 -10.03 -37.53
N ALA A 248 30.27 -8.86 -37.87
CA ALA A 248 31.04 -7.62 -37.93
C ALA A 248 31.54 -7.20 -36.53
N VAL A 249 30.68 -7.32 -35.51
CA VAL A 249 31.05 -7.03 -34.12
C VAL A 249 32.13 -8.00 -33.61
N ALA A 250 32.03 -9.30 -33.95
CA ALA A 250 33.05 -10.28 -33.60
C ALA A 250 34.41 -9.96 -34.25
N GLN A 251 34.41 -9.60 -35.54
CA GLN A 251 35.61 -9.18 -36.27
C GLN A 251 36.24 -7.92 -35.66
N ASP A 252 35.42 -6.94 -35.25
CA ASP A 252 35.90 -5.71 -34.62
C ASP A 252 36.53 -5.97 -33.25
N VAL A 253 35.92 -6.84 -32.42
CA VAL A 253 36.50 -7.25 -31.13
C VAL A 253 37.85 -7.94 -31.35
N TYR A 254 37.92 -8.85 -32.32
CA TYR A 254 39.13 -9.59 -32.64
C TYR A 254 40.24 -8.67 -33.18
N ARG A 255 39.90 -7.72 -34.06
CA ARG A 255 40.88 -6.75 -34.60
C ARG A 255 41.39 -5.79 -33.54
N SER A 256 40.55 -5.36 -32.61
CA SER A 256 40.92 -4.36 -31.59
C SER A 256 41.66 -4.94 -30.39
N HIS A 257 41.33 -6.17 -29.96
CA HIS A 257 41.83 -6.75 -28.69
C HIS A 257 42.30 -8.21 -28.82
N GLY A 258 42.33 -8.77 -30.03
CA GLY A 258 42.70 -10.16 -30.30
C GLY A 258 41.74 -11.18 -29.65
N VAL A 259 42.20 -12.42 -29.56
CA VAL A 259 41.44 -13.53 -28.91
C VAL A 259 41.11 -13.21 -27.45
N LYS A 260 41.99 -12.52 -26.73
CA LYS A 260 41.75 -12.10 -25.34
C LYS A 260 40.54 -11.18 -25.21
N GLY A 261 40.26 -10.36 -26.21
CA GLY A 261 39.06 -9.52 -26.28
C GLY A 261 37.76 -10.30 -26.33
N LEU A 262 37.74 -11.43 -27.04
CA LEU A 262 36.58 -12.31 -27.17
C LEU A 262 36.27 -13.09 -25.87
N PHE A 263 37.25 -13.23 -24.97
CA PHE A 263 37.08 -13.89 -23.67
C PHE A 263 36.99 -12.91 -22.49
N ARG A 264 36.82 -11.61 -22.78
CA ARG A 264 36.76 -10.57 -21.75
C ARG A 264 35.55 -10.79 -20.84
N GLY A 265 35.77 -10.79 -19.52
CA GLY A 265 34.73 -11.10 -18.54
C GLY A 265 34.35 -12.58 -18.44
N GLY A 266 35.05 -13.49 -19.15
CA GLY A 266 34.73 -14.92 -19.18
C GLY A 266 34.76 -15.61 -17.81
N LEU A 267 35.70 -15.23 -16.93
CA LEU A 267 35.74 -15.75 -15.56
C LEU A 267 34.50 -15.34 -14.75
N LEU A 268 34.11 -14.06 -14.82
CA LEU A 268 32.93 -13.56 -14.13
C LEU A 268 31.66 -14.25 -14.63
N ARG A 269 31.56 -14.47 -15.96
CA ARG A 269 30.45 -15.21 -16.57
C ARG A 269 30.43 -16.66 -16.10
N ALA A 270 31.56 -17.36 -16.14
CA ALA A 270 31.65 -18.74 -15.70
C ALA A 270 31.29 -18.89 -14.21
N SER A 271 31.76 -17.98 -13.35
CA SER A 271 31.41 -17.97 -11.93
C SER A 271 29.93 -17.69 -11.67
N TRP A 272 29.36 -16.66 -12.32
CA TRP A 272 27.93 -16.35 -12.26
C TRP A 272 27.09 -17.56 -12.72
N THR A 273 27.42 -18.14 -13.87
CA THR A 273 26.65 -19.26 -14.42
C THR A 273 26.82 -20.55 -13.60
N ALA A 274 27.99 -20.79 -13.01
CA ALA A 274 28.20 -21.93 -12.12
C ALA A 274 27.35 -21.82 -10.84
N LEU A 275 27.37 -20.65 -10.19
CA LEU A 275 26.53 -20.40 -9.01
C LEU A 275 25.05 -20.42 -9.37
N GLY A 276 24.69 -19.77 -10.48
CA GLY A 276 23.31 -19.66 -10.96
C GLY A 276 22.71 -21.00 -11.33
N SER A 277 23.42 -21.82 -12.11
CA SER A 277 22.94 -23.14 -12.51
C SER A 277 22.81 -24.09 -11.31
N GLY A 278 23.73 -24.00 -10.35
CA GLY A 278 23.68 -24.79 -9.13
C GLY A 278 22.51 -24.41 -8.23
N LEU A 279 22.31 -23.11 -8.01
CA LEU A 279 21.18 -22.58 -7.24
C LEU A 279 19.85 -22.87 -7.94
N TYR A 280 19.80 -22.71 -9.27
CA TYR A 280 18.59 -22.91 -10.07
C TYR A 280 18.09 -24.35 -9.98
N LEU A 281 18.96 -25.34 -10.22
CA LEU A 281 18.54 -26.74 -10.17
C LEU A 281 18.33 -27.23 -8.73
N GLY A 282 19.07 -26.71 -7.75
CA GLY A 282 18.82 -27.00 -6.33
C GLY A 282 17.47 -26.48 -5.85
N THR A 283 17.11 -25.24 -6.21
CA THR A 283 15.80 -24.65 -5.88
C THR A 283 14.67 -25.30 -6.67
N TYR A 284 14.86 -25.57 -7.98
CA TYR A 284 13.88 -26.25 -8.82
C TYR A 284 13.51 -27.65 -8.30
N GLU A 285 14.49 -28.49 -7.94
CA GLU A 285 14.24 -29.84 -7.41
C GLU A 285 13.63 -29.78 -6.00
N MET A 286 14.06 -28.85 -5.15
CA MET A 286 13.46 -28.67 -3.83
C MET A 286 11.99 -28.25 -3.95
N SER A 287 11.67 -27.28 -4.81
CA SER A 287 10.30 -26.81 -5.09
C SER A 287 9.40 -27.88 -5.72
N LYS A 288 9.96 -28.73 -6.59
CA LYS A 288 9.24 -29.88 -7.16
C LYS A 288 8.94 -30.96 -6.12
N THR A 289 9.82 -31.12 -5.14
CA THR A 289 9.60 -32.08 -4.05
C THR A 289 8.58 -31.55 -3.05
N THR A 290 8.55 -30.25 -2.75
CA THR A 290 7.47 -29.65 -1.95
C THR A 290 6.12 -29.70 -2.66
N SER A 291 6.05 -29.70 -4.00
CA SER A 291 4.78 -29.95 -4.71
C SER A 291 4.36 -31.42 -4.62
N ASN A 292 5.29 -32.38 -4.74
CA ASN A 292 5.03 -33.78 -4.41
C ASN A 292 4.69 -33.98 -2.93
N MET A 293 5.20 -33.12 -2.04
CA MET A 293 4.84 -33.08 -0.63
C MET A 293 3.48 -32.43 -0.40
N ALA A 294 2.99 -31.57 -1.30
CA ALA A 294 1.61 -31.08 -1.35
C ALA A 294 0.66 -32.16 -1.90
N THR A 295 1.11 -33.03 -2.81
CA THR A 295 0.37 -34.23 -3.24
C THR A 295 0.42 -35.35 -2.19
N ALA A 296 1.53 -35.49 -1.46
CA ALA A 296 1.67 -36.38 -0.32
C ALA A 296 0.95 -35.83 0.92
N LEU A 297 0.85 -34.50 1.09
CA LEU A 297 -0.06 -33.84 2.04
C LEU A 297 -1.49 -34.03 1.59
N SER A 298 -1.83 -33.97 0.31
CA SER A 298 -3.17 -34.33 -0.18
C SER A 298 -3.49 -35.82 0.08
N SER A 299 -2.49 -36.69 -0.02
CA SER A 299 -2.59 -38.13 0.29
C SER A 299 -2.58 -38.42 1.80
N LEU A 300 -1.91 -37.60 2.61
CA LEU A 300 -1.89 -37.63 4.08
C LEU A 300 -3.12 -36.92 4.67
N ILE A 301 -3.71 -35.95 3.98
CA ILE A 301 -5.05 -35.38 4.24
C ILE A 301 -6.10 -36.47 3.92
N HIS A 302 -5.84 -37.33 2.93
CA HIS A 302 -6.62 -38.56 2.71
C HIS A 302 -6.38 -39.67 3.74
N LEU A 303 -5.28 -39.64 4.51
CA LEU A 303 -4.96 -40.64 5.55
C LEU A 303 -5.14 -40.15 7.01
N ALA A 304 -5.28 -38.84 7.24
CA ALA A 304 -5.40 -38.21 8.55
C ALA A 304 -6.80 -37.65 8.84
N ALA A 305 -7.83 -38.14 8.15
CA ALA A 305 -9.22 -37.85 8.50
C ALA A 305 -10.10 -39.13 8.46
N PRO A 306 -10.13 -39.94 9.53
CA PRO A 306 -11.24 -40.85 9.81
C PRO A 306 -12.52 -40.11 10.27
N GLY A 307 -12.59 -38.78 10.16
CA GLY A 307 -13.69 -37.95 10.68
C GLY A 307 -14.71 -37.46 9.65
N LEU A 308 -14.40 -37.47 8.34
CA LEU A 308 -15.29 -36.91 7.29
C LEU A 308 -15.97 -37.97 6.41
N ARG A 309 -16.00 -39.23 6.87
CA ARG A 309 -16.85 -40.30 6.29
C ARG A 309 -18.14 -40.57 7.08
N ASN A 310 -18.35 -39.90 8.21
CA ASN A 310 -19.57 -40.05 9.01
C ASN A 310 -20.56 -38.88 8.90
N GLU A 311 -20.22 -37.72 8.36
CA GLU A 311 -21.21 -36.64 8.14
C GLU A 311 -21.81 -36.63 6.72
N ALA A 312 -21.09 -37.14 5.72
CA ALA A 312 -21.69 -37.43 4.41
C ALA A 312 -22.56 -38.70 4.41
N SER A 313 -22.46 -39.55 5.44
CA SER A 313 -23.29 -40.76 5.61
C SER A 313 -24.38 -40.61 6.69
N LEU A 314 -24.30 -39.61 7.58
CA LEU A 314 -25.42 -39.22 8.47
C LEU A 314 -26.36 -38.18 7.85
N ALA A 315 -25.92 -37.32 6.92
CA ALA A 315 -26.85 -36.46 6.17
C ALA A 315 -27.71 -37.24 5.15
N LEU A 316 -27.41 -38.53 4.92
CA LEU A 316 -28.18 -39.46 4.08
C LEU A 316 -29.08 -40.42 4.87
N LYS A 317 -29.31 -40.16 6.16
CA LYS A 317 -30.29 -40.88 6.98
C LYS A 317 -31.13 -39.95 7.84
N GLN A 318 -31.83 -39.02 7.20
CA GLN A 318 -33.18 -38.56 7.57
C GLN A 318 -33.57 -37.38 6.67
N ASP A 319 -33.73 -37.64 5.38
CA ASP A 319 -35.04 -37.42 4.77
C ASP A 319 -35.09 -38.18 3.45
N SER A 320 -36.18 -38.91 3.31
CA SER A 320 -36.49 -39.72 2.14
C SER A 320 -36.65 -38.87 0.88
N THR A 321 -36.18 -39.42 -0.24
CA THR A 321 -36.41 -38.99 -1.63
C THR A 321 -35.77 -37.67 -2.06
N ILE A 322 -34.47 -37.70 -2.38
CA ILE A 322 -33.92 -36.81 -3.40
C ILE A 322 -33.23 -37.67 -4.46
N SER A 323 -33.74 -37.65 -5.68
CA SER A 323 -33.27 -38.47 -6.80
C SER A 323 -31.96 -37.93 -7.39
N VAL A 324 -31.18 -38.79 -8.08
CA VAL A 324 -30.00 -38.34 -8.86
C VAL A 324 -30.37 -37.23 -9.86
N ALA A 325 -31.59 -37.27 -10.39
CA ALA A 325 -32.14 -36.22 -11.24
C ALA A 325 -32.35 -34.87 -10.51
N GLU A 326 -32.60 -34.85 -9.20
CA GLU A 326 -32.71 -33.62 -8.41
C GLU A 326 -31.34 -33.04 -8.05
N VAL A 327 -30.32 -33.88 -7.89
CA VAL A 327 -28.93 -33.42 -7.70
C VAL A 327 -28.41 -32.81 -9.00
N GLU A 328 -28.67 -33.45 -10.15
CA GLU A 328 -28.37 -32.90 -11.47
C GLU A 328 -29.18 -31.62 -11.77
N ALA A 329 -30.45 -31.56 -11.37
CA ALA A 329 -31.27 -30.35 -11.49
C ALA A 329 -30.77 -29.19 -10.60
N ARG A 330 -30.22 -29.49 -9.41
CA ARG A 330 -29.62 -28.49 -8.52
C ARG A 330 -28.28 -27.98 -9.05
N GLU A 331 -27.45 -28.82 -9.67
CA GLU A 331 -26.24 -28.36 -10.37
C GLU A 331 -26.56 -27.54 -11.62
N GLN A 332 -27.60 -27.89 -12.38
CA GLN A 332 -28.06 -27.09 -13.52
C GLN A 332 -28.66 -25.74 -13.11
N ALA A 333 -29.28 -25.64 -11.93
CA ALA A 333 -29.86 -24.41 -11.41
C ALA A 333 -28.81 -23.38 -10.90
N ARG A 334 -27.55 -23.79 -10.74
CA ARG A 334 -26.46 -22.93 -10.24
C ARG A 334 -25.99 -21.91 -11.27
N TRP A 335 -25.90 -22.31 -12.54
CA TRP A 335 -25.30 -21.51 -13.60
C TRP A 335 -26.37 -20.95 -14.52
N LEU A 336 -26.40 -19.63 -14.67
CA LEU A 336 -27.33 -18.96 -15.55
C LEU A 336 -26.69 -18.68 -16.91
N VAL A 337 -27.25 -19.28 -17.96
CA VAL A 337 -26.88 -18.98 -19.34
C VAL A 337 -27.69 -17.76 -19.80
N HIS A 338 -27.03 -16.62 -20.00
CA HIS A 338 -27.65 -15.37 -20.47
C HIS A 338 -26.98 -14.76 -21.69
N SER A 339 -25.89 -15.38 -22.18
CA SER A 339 -25.12 -14.95 -23.34
C SER A 339 -25.19 -16.00 -24.46
N PRO A 340 -24.85 -15.65 -25.71
CA PRO A 340 -24.72 -16.63 -26.80
C PRO A 340 -23.51 -17.57 -26.61
N TYR A 341 -22.65 -17.32 -25.62
CA TYR A 341 -21.47 -18.14 -25.31
C TYR A 341 -21.83 -19.18 -24.24
N THR A 342 -21.79 -20.45 -24.61
CA THR A 342 -22.25 -21.56 -23.74
C THR A 342 -21.14 -22.15 -22.87
N GLU A 343 -19.91 -21.67 -23.02
CA GLU A 343 -18.76 -22.08 -22.21
C GLU A 343 -18.93 -21.67 -20.74
N ARG A 344 -18.39 -22.49 -19.83
CA ARG A 344 -18.60 -22.34 -18.38
C ARG A 344 -18.24 -20.95 -17.85
N ASP A 345 -17.15 -20.38 -18.31
CA ASP A 345 -16.65 -19.07 -17.86
C ASP A 345 -17.54 -17.90 -18.34
N HIS A 346 -18.53 -18.16 -19.19
CA HIS A 346 -19.47 -17.18 -19.73
C HIS A 346 -20.91 -17.44 -19.26
N GLN A 347 -21.06 -18.25 -18.20
CA GLN A 347 -22.30 -18.44 -17.46
C GLN A 347 -22.18 -17.76 -16.10
N LEU A 348 -23.24 -17.09 -15.66
CA LEU A 348 -23.25 -16.37 -14.39
C LEU A 348 -23.48 -17.36 -13.23
N ASP A 349 -22.56 -17.41 -12.26
CA ASP A 349 -22.74 -18.22 -11.05
C ASP A 349 -23.73 -17.52 -10.12
N LEU A 350 -24.91 -18.09 -9.92
CA LEU A 350 -25.92 -17.48 -9.07
C LEU A 350 -25.59 -17.58 -7.57
N HIS A 351 -24.62 -18.40 -7.17
CA HIS A 351 -24.20 -18.52 -5.77
C HIS A 351 -23.21 -17.44 -5.32
N THR A 352 -22.56 -16.76 -6.26
CA THR A 352 -21.69 -15.61 -5.95
C THR A 352 -22.51 -14.32 -5.77
N LEU A 353 -23.79 -14.36 -6.13
CA LEU A 353 -24.73 -13.26 -5.94
C LEU A 353 -25.50 -13.43 -4.64
N ASP A 354 -25.89 -12.31 -4.03
CA ASP A 354 -26.86 -12.33 -2.95
C ASP A 354 -28.24 -12.83 -3.45
N HIS A 355 -29.13 -13.09 -2.50
CA HIS A 355 -30.41 -13.74 -2.77
C HIS A 355 -31.26 -12.92 -3.76
N GLU A 356 -31.37 -11.61 -3.54
CA GLU A 356 -32.16 -10.70 -4.36
C GLU A 356 -31.59 -10.58 -5.79
N ASN A 357 -30.27 -10.45 -5.94
CA ASN A 357 -29.63 -10.30 -7.25
C ASN A 357 -29.68 -11.61 -8.05
N ALA A 358 -29.57 -12.77 -7.39
CA ALA A 358 -29.71 -14.07 -8.03
C ALA A 358 -31.13 -14.29 -8.60
N LEU A 359 -32.17 -13.88 -7.85
CA LEU A 359 -33.56 -13.96 -8.32
C LEU A 359 -33.84 -12.96 -9.45
N LEU A 360 -33.30 -11.74 -9.36
CA LEU A 360 -33.44 -10.75 -10.42
C LEU A 360 -32.72 -11.20 -11.72
N ALA A 361 -31.50 -11.72 -11.63
CA ALA A 361 -30.78 -12.22 -12.80
C ALA A 361 -31.57 -13.31 -13.53
N ARG A 362 -32.22 -14.22 -12.78
CA ARG A 362 -33.15 -15.21 -13.35
C ARG A 362 -34.35 -14.55 -14.03
N ALA A 363 -35.01 -13.58 -13.38
CA ALA A 363 -36.15 -12.87 -13.96
C ALA A 363 -35.77 -12.11 -15.25
N MET A 364 -34.59 -11.49 -15.30
CA MET A 364 -34.09 -10.72 -16.45
C MET A 364 -33.88 -11.57 -17.72
N THR A 365 -33.81 -12.90 -17.59
CA THR A 365 -33.82 -13.78 -18.76
C THR A 365 -35.11 -13.68 -19.57
N LYS A 366 -36.24 -13.30 -18.95
CA LYS A 366 -37.53 -13.04 -19.60
C LYS A 366 -37.67 -11.68 -20.27
N MET A 367 -36.68 -10.80 -20.08
CA MET A 367 -36.71 -9.48 -20.68
C MET A 367 -36.67 -9.60 -22.21
N GLU A 368 -37.60 -8.98 -22.88
CA GLU A 368 -37.75 -8.96 -24.32
C GLU A 368 -38.10 -7.54 -24.77
N CYS A 369 -37.69 -7.25 -26.00
CA CYS A 369 -37.97 -5.98 -26.61
C CYS A 369 -39.37 -6.01 -27.23
N THR A 370 -40.23 -5.07 -26.83
CA THR A 370 -41.64 -5.03 -27.25
C THR A 370 -41.86 -4.19 -28.51
N ARG A 371 -40.85 -3.45 -28.95
CA ARG A 371 -40.93 -2.50 -30.06
C ARG A 371 -39.68 -2.52 -30.92
N THR A 372 -39.80 -2.16 -32.19
CA THR A 372 -38.66 -2.13 -33.12
C THR A 372 -37.80 -0.87 -33.01
N ASP A 373 -38.31 0.20 -32.38
CA ASP A 373 -37.63 1.49 -32.15
C ASP A 373 -37.02 1.64 -30.75
N TYR A 374 -36.84 0.52 -30.04
CA TYR A 374 -36.36 0.43 -28.65
C TYR A 374 -35.04 1.15 -28.35
N ALA A 375 -34.21 1.34 -29.38
CA ALA A 375 -32.95 2.07 -29.29
C ALA A 375 -33.15 3.58 -29.06
N THR A 376 -34.34 4.11 -29.31
CA THR A 376 -34.65 5.54 -29.27
C THR A 376 -35.92 5.89 -28.48
N ALA A 377 -36.79 4.92 -28.24
CA ALA A 377 -37.98 5.09 -27.42
C ALA A 377 -37.65 5.04 -25.91
N PRO A 378 -38.51 5.59 -25.02
CA PRO A 378 -38.31 5.47 -23.57
C PRO A 378 -38.14 4.01 -23.12
N TYR A 379 -37.12 3.74 -22.30
CA TYR A 379 -36.78 2.37 -21.89
C TYR A 379 -37.87 1.67 -21.09
N THR A 380 -38.70 2.44 -20.36
CA THR A 380 -39.86 1.93 -19.62
C THR A 380 -40.94 1.35 -20.54
N GLU A 381 -40.96 1.77 -21.81
CA GLU A 381 -41.96 1.35 -22.82
C GLU A 381 -41.37 0.42 -23.88
N SER A 382 -40.04 0.30 -23.92
CA SER A 382 -39.30 -0.44 -24.96
C SER A 382 -39.12 -1.93 -24.64
N PHE A 383 -39.36 -2.33 -23.39
CA PHE A 383 -39.18 -3.69 -22.91
C PHE A 383 -40.39 -4.15 -22.09
N ASN A 384 -40.59 -5.46 -22.00
CA ASN A 384 -41.67 -6.10 -21.24
C ASN A 384 -41.38 -6.15 -19.73
N TRP A 385 -41.11 -5.00 -19.10
CA TRP A 385 -40.79 -4.92 -17.67
C TRP A 385 -41.83 -5.58 -16.76
N GLN A 386 -43.10 -5.55 -17.17
CA GLN A 386 -44.17 -6.19 -16.40
C GLN A 386 -43.98 -7.71 -16.30
N ASP A 387 -43.58 -8.37 -17.38
CA ASP A 387 -43.32 -9.82 -17.39
C ASP A 387 -42.10 -10.17 -16.53
N VAL A 388 -41.07 -9.33 -16.54
CA VAL A 388 -39.88 -9.47 -15.66
C VAL A 388 -40.27 -9.31 -14.20
N HIS A 389 -41.10 -8.32 -13.87
CA HIS A 389 -41.60 -8.10 -12.52
C HIS A 389 -42.48 -9.25 -12.03
N ASP A 390 -43.36 -9.78 -12.89
CA ASP A 390 -44.24 -10.88 -12.53
C ASP A 390 -43.46 -12.19 -12.35
N GLU A 391 -42.44 -12.42 -13.18
CA GLU A 391 -41.51 -13.54 -12.99
C GLU A 391 -40.69 -13.39 -11.70
N LEU A 392 -40.20 -12.18 -11.40
CA LEU A 392 -39.48 -11.92 -10.14
C LEU A 392 -40.39 -12.18 -8.93
N ARG A 393 -41.63 -11.70 -8.95
CA ARG A 393 -42.61 -11.97 -7.87
C ARG A 393 -42.88 -13.46 -7.70
N ARG A 394 -43.00 -14.20 -8.81
CA ARG A 394 -43.15 -15.65 -8.80
C ARG A 394 -41.94 -16.32 -8.13
N LEU A 395 -40.74 -15.97 -8.56
CA LEU A 395 -39.48 -16.51 -8.03
C LEU A 395 -39.26 -16.17 -6.54
N VAL A 396 -39.59 -14.95 -6.11
CA VAL A 396 -39.54 -14.54 -4.70
C VAL A 396 -40.51 -15.37 -3.87
N LYS A 397 -41.75 -15.55 -4.34
CA LYS A 397 -42.76 -16.36 -3.65
C LYS A 397 -42.33 -17.83 -3.52
N GLU A 398 -41.72 -18.40 -4.56
CA GLU A 398 -41.18 -19.76 -4.55
C GLU A 398 -39.96 -19.90 -3.65
N SER A 399 -39.18 -18.83 -3.45
CA SER A 399 -37.98 -18.86 -2.61
C SER A 399 -38.27 -18.89 -1.11
N GLY A 400 -39.47 -18.49 -0.67
CA GLY A 400 -39.87 -18.48 0.74
C GLY A 400 -39.15 -17.47 1.64
N LYS A 401 -38.31 -16.58 1.08
CA LYS A 401 -37.57 -15.55 1.81
C LYS A 401 -38.12 -14.14 1.51
N PRO A 402 -38.07 -13.19 2.47
CA PRO A 402 -38.43 -11.80 2.20
C PRO A 402 -37.42 -11.19 1.20
N PHE A 403 -37.92 -10.39 0.26
CA PHE A 403 -37.08 -9.66 -0.71
C PHE A 403 -36.79 -8.27 -0.17
N LYS A 404 -35.52 -7.94 0.07
CA LYS A 404 -35.11 -6.60 0.53
C LYS A 404 -35.26 -5.58 -0.58
N GLU A 405 -35.54 -4.33 -0.22
CA GLU A 405 -35.54 -3.24 -1.19
C GLU A 405 -34.13 -3.08 -1.77
N THR A 406 -34.02 -3.17 -3.10
CA THR A 406 -32.72 -3.16 -3.80
C THR A 406 -32.84 -2.31 -5.06
N SER A 407 -31.85 -1.46 -5.30
CA SER A 407 -31.79 -0.56 -6.46
C SER A 407 -30.74 -1.06 -7.45
N PHE A 408 -31.07 -1.01 -8.75
CA PHE A 408 -30.22 -1.48 -9.83
C PHE A 408 -30.03 -0.39 -10.89
N TYR A 409 -28.85 -0.38 -11.50
CA TYR A 409 -28.55 0.50 -12.64
C TYR A 409 -28.46 -0.33 -13.91
N VAL A 410 -29.18 0.09 -14.94
CA VAL A 410 -29.13 -0.52 -16.28
C VAL A 410 -28.38 0.42 -17.20
N VAL A 411 -27.26 -0.06 -17.77
CA VAL A 411 -26.47 0.68 -18.75
C VAL A 411 -26.70 0.07 -20.13
N VAL A 412 -27.19 0.88 -21.07
CA VAL A 412 -27.48 0.44 -22.45
C VAL A 412 -26.48 1.09 -23.40
N PHE A 413 -25.77 0.25 -24.16
CA PHE A 413 -24.85 0.70 -25.20
C PHE A 413 -25.51 0.59 -26.57
N LEU A 414 -25.56 1.71 -27.30
CA LEU A 414 -26.00 1.74 -28.70
C LEU A 414 -24.79 1.69 -29.61
N SER A 415 -24.66 0.61 -30.38
CA SER A 415 -23.54 0.42 -31.30
C SER A 415 -24.03 0.16 -32.72
N GLN A 416 -23.45 0.84 -33.70
CA GLN A 416 -23.58 0.50 -35.12
C GLN A 416 -22.31 -0.22 -35.56
N ILE A 417 -22.45 -1.38 -36.22
CA ILE A 417 -21.32 -2.13 -36.75
C ILE A 417 -20.97 -1.57 -38.14
N PRO A 418 -19.77 -1.01 -38.35
CA PRO A 418 -19.35 -0.56 -39.67
C PRO A 418 -19.29 -1.72 -40.69
N PRO A 419 -19.60 -1.50 -41.98
CA PRO A 419 -19.59 -2.56 -42.99
C PRO A 419 -18.22 -3.24 -43.19
N THR A 420 -17.14 -2.56 -42.79
CA THR A 420 -15.76 -3.03 -42.90
C THR A 420 -15.31 -3.89 -41.72
N THR A 421 -16.20 -4.14 -40.75
CA THR A 421 -15.86 -4.86 -39.52
C THR A 421 -15.70 -6.34 -39.79
N VAL A 422 -14.57 -6.90 -39.37
CA VAL A 422 -14.34 -8.33 -39.38
C VAL A 422 -15.06 -8.92 -38.16
N TYR A 423 -16.21 -9.56 -38.40
CA TYR A 423 -17.07 -10.10 -37.34
C TYR A 423 -16.37 -11.11 -36.42
N ALA A 424 -15.34 -11.81 -36.91
CA ALA A 424 -14.56 -12.74 -36.11
C ALA A 424 -13.76 -12.03 -35.00
N ASP A 425 -13.14 -10.89 -35.31
CA ASP A 425 -12.35 -10.11 -34.35
C ASP A 425 -13.26 -9.42 -33.31
N LEU A 426 -14.41 -8.92 -33.78
CA LEU A 426 -15.44 -8.36 -32.88
C LEU A 426 -15.98 -9.45 -31.94
N GLY A 427 -16.25 -10.65 -32.45
CA GLY A 427 -16.70 -11.79 -31.63
C GLY A 427 -15.68 -12.23 -30.59
N ALA A 428 -14.37 -12.14 -30.88
CA ALA A 428 -13.33 -12.46 -29.90
C ALA A 428 -13.27 -11.43 -28.75
N LEU A 429 -13.38 -10.15 -29.07
CA LEU A 429 -13.43 -9.07 -28.07
C LEU A 429 -14.72 -9.10 -27.24
N ASP A 430 -15.85 -9.39 -27.89
CA ASP A 430 -17.16 -9.50 -27.24
C ASP A 430 -17.22 -10.67 -26.26
N LYS A 431 -16.68 -11.82 -26.67
CA LYS A 431 -16.57 -13.00 -25.82
C LYS A 431 -15.73 -12.75 -24.56
N GLU A 432 -14.62 -12.01 -24.71
CA GLU A 432 -13.76 -11.61 -23.59
C GLU A 432 -14.49 -10.70 -22.59
N ALA A 433 -15.20 -9.68 -23.09
CA ALA A 433 -15.97 -8.76 -22.24
C ALA A 433 -17.09 -9.48 -21.46
N HIS A 434 -17.70 -10.50 -22.06
CA HIS A 434 -18.69 -11.34 -21.40
C HIS A 434 -18.12 -12.17 -20.25
N ARG A 435 -16.91 -12.71 -20.43
CA ARG A 435 -16.22 -13.45 -19.37
C ARG A 435 -15.90 -12.53 -18.20
N GLU A 436 -15.34 -11.35 -18.48
CA GLU A 436 -15.00 -10.35 -17.47
C GLU A 436 -16.24 -9.91 -16.68
N ALA A 437 -17.34 -9.58 -17.37
CA ALA A 437 -18.56 -9.17 -16.70
C ALA A 437 -19.09 -10.25 -15.74
N ASN A 438 -19.10 -11.52 -16.14
CA ASN A 438 -19.60 -12.61 -15.32
C ASN A 438 -18.70 -12.93 -14.12
N GLU A 439 -17.38 -12.77 -14.25
CA GLU A 439 -16.42 -12.90 -13.15
C GLU A 439 -16.72 -11.92 -12.01
N PHE A 440 -17.20 -10.72 -12.35
CA PHE A 440 -17.60 -9.70 -11.38
C PHE A 440 -19.11 -9.68 -11.07
N GLY A 441 -19.86 -10.72 -11.46
CA GLY A 441 -21.29 -10.85 -11.15
C GLY A 441 -22.24 -10.00 -12.02
N GLY A 442 -21.76 -9.48 -13.16
CA GLY A 442 -22.53 -8.70 -14.12
C GLY A 442 -23.44 -9.54 -15.02
N PHE A 443 -24.53 -8.92 -15.52
CA PHE A 443 -25.47 -9.52 -16.46
C PHE A 443 -25.50 -8.73 -17.77
N LEU A 444 -25.16 -9.37 -18.88
CA LEU A 444 -25.12 -8.78 -20.23
C LEU A 444 -26.11 -9.50 -21.16
N LYS A 445 -26.92 -8.74 -21.92
CA LYS A 445 -27.94 -9.26 -22.84
C LYS A 445 -28.01 -8.44 -24.13
N TYR A 446 -28.15 -9.13 -25.27
CA TYR A 446 -28.19 -8.52 -26.60
C TYR A 446 -29.56 -8.59 -27.27
N TRP A 447 -29.86 -7.58 -28.09
CA TRP A 447 -30.97 -7.60 -29.06
C TRP A 447 -30.46 -7.14 -30.43
N PHE A 448 -30.66 -7.99 -31.45
CA PHE A 448 -30.30 -7.71 -32.83
C PHE A 448 -31.57 -7.32 -33.62
N GLY A 449 -31.75 -6.04 -33.91
CA GLY A 449 -32.84 -5.57 -34.77
C GLY A 449 -32.60 -5.96 -36.24
N ALA A 450 -33.56 -6.61 -36.89
CA ALA A 450 -33.52 -6.81 -38.34
C ALA A 450 -33.77 -5.47 -39.06
N PRO A 451 -32.95 -5.08 -40.06
CA PRO A 451 -33.10 -3.78 -40.70
C PRO A 451 -34.23 -3.84 -41.74
N ASP A 452 -35.30 -3.07 -41.53
CA ASP A 452 -36.28 -2.81 -42.58
C ASP A 452 -35.65 -1.87 -43.63
N ALA A 453 -35.42 -2.41 -44.83
CA ALA A 453 -34.71 -1.74 -45.93
C ALA A 453 -35.43 -0.49 -46.46
N GLU A 454 -36.72 -0.32 -46.14
CA GLU A 454 -37.51 0.82 -46.60
C GLU A 454 -37.32 2.07 -45.72
N VAL A 455 -37.06 1.88 -44.42
CA VAL A 455 -36.75 2.97 -43.47
C VAL A 455 -35.35 3.53 -43.71
N VAL A 456 -34.38 2.69 -44.09
CA VAL A 456 -33.03 3.17 -44.44
C VAL A 456 -33.08 4.05 -45.69
N ARG A 457 -33.94 3.73 -46.68
CA ARG A 457 -34.11 4.59 -47.87
C ARG A 457 -34.84 5.90 -47.55
N SER A 458 -35.81 5.89 -46.64
CA SER A 458 -36.49 7.14 -46.24
C SER A 458 -35.58 8.03 -45.37
N ILE A 459 -34.76 7.46 -44.48
CA ILE A 459 -33.79 8.19 -43.66
C ILE A 459 -32.63 8.72 -44.50
N VAL A 460 -32.15 8.00 -45.50
CA VAL A 460 -31.11 8.50 -46.43
C VAL A 460 -31.66 9.65 -47.28
N LYS A 461 -32.89 9.54 -47.80
CA LYS A 461 -33.53 10.65 -48.52
C LYS A 461 -33.79 11.86 -47.62
N THR A 462 -34.19 11.64 -46.37
CA THR A 462 -34.47 12.73 -45.41
C THR A 462 -33.17 13.34 -44.87
N ARG A 463 -32.09 12.56 -44.71
CA ARG A 463 -30.76 13.06 -44.32
C ARG A 463 -30.07 13.81 -45.45
N GLU A 464 -30.29 13.45 -46.72
CA GLU A 464 -29.74 14.23 -47.84
C GLU A 464 -30.44 15.58 -48.02
N THR A 465 -31.76 15.68 -47.73
CA THR A 465 -32.45 16.98 -47.66
C THR A 465 -32.13 17.75 -46.37
N SER A 466 -32.05 17.09 -45.21
CA SER A 466 -31.72 17.75 -43.94
C SER A 466 -30.25 18.15 -43.82
N ALA A 467 -29.30 17.43 -44.41
CA ALA A 467 -27.89 17.84 -44.46
C ALA A 467 -27.69 19.03 -45.41
N LYS A 468 -28.36 19.05 -46.57
CA LYS A 468 -28.35 20.20 -47.49
C LYS A 468 -29.12 21.42 -46.95
N MET A 469 -30.08 21.23 -46.04
CA MET A 469 -30.75 22.35 -45.35
C MET A 469 -30.00 22.80 -44.07
N ALA A 470 -29.31 21.91 -43.35
CA ALA A 470 -28.57 22.24 -42.13
C ALA A 470 -27.21 22.92 -42.41
N GLU A 471 -26.54 22.60 -43.52
CA GLU A 471 -25.36 23.38 -43.98
C GLU A 471 -25.75 24.77 -44.51
N ALA A 472 -27.03 25.02 -44.78
CA ALA A 472 -27.51 26.30 -45.29
C ALA A 472 -28.03 27.26 -44.19
N GLN A 473 -28.07 26.87 -42.91
CA GLN A 473 -28.80 27.61 -41.87
C GLN A 473 -28.17 27.68 -40.46
N ALA A 474 -26.86 27.48 -40.30
CA ALA A 474 -26.17 27.79 -39.03
C ALA A 474 -25.27 29.03 -39.19
N PRO A 475 -25.51 30.14 -38.46
CA PRO A 475 -24.63 31.29 -38.52
C PRO A 475 -23.34 30.96 -37.77
N GLN A 476 -22.19 31.00 -38.46
CA GLN A 476 -20.86 30.79 -37.89
C GLN A 476 -20.44 31.86 -36.85
N ASP A 477 -21.29 32.86 -36.56
CA ASP A 477 -20.98 34.04 -35.76
C ASP A 477 -21.95 34.26 -34.56
N ALA A 478 -22.19 33.24 -33.72
CA ALA A 478 -22.90 33.45 -32.44
C ALA A 478 -21.97 34.15 -31.41
N PRO A 479 -22.41 35.25 -30.74
CA PRO A 479 -21.58 35.96 -29.76
C PRO A 479 -21.30 35.12 -28.52
N PHE A 480 -20.07 35.19 -28.01
CA PHE A 480 -19.62 34.48 -26.81
C PHE A 480 -20.37 34.95 -25.54
N ASN A 481 -20.95 34.02 -24.79
CA ASN A 481 -21.93 34.33 -23.73
C ASN A 481 -21.51 33.82 -22.33
N SER A 482 -20.97 32.60 -22.21
CA SER A 482 -20.62 32.01 -20.90
C SER A 482 -19.52 30.95 -20.97
N VAL A 483 -18.93 30.65 -19.81
CA VAL A 483 -17.94 29.57 -19.62
C VAL A 483 -18.57 28.48 -18.76
N VAL A 484 -18.55 27.25 -19.25
CA VAL A 484 -18.90 26.05 -18.47
C VAL A 484 -17.62 25.29 -18.17
N ILE A 485 -17.41 24.91 -16.91
CA ILE A 485 -16.21 24.21 -16.48
C ILE A 485 -16.58 22.94 -15.72
N GLU A 486 -15.92 21.82 -16.03
CA GLU A 486 -16.08 20.61 -15.23
C GLU A 486 -15.49 20.78 -13.82
N ALA A 487 -16.17 20.26 -12.81
CA ALA A 487 -15.72 20.34 -11.41
C ALA A 487 -14.31 19.75 -11.18
N LEU A 488 -13.94 18.71 -11.90
CA LEU A 488 -12.59 18.13 -11.82
C LEU A 488 -11.50 19.11 -12.28
N VAL A 489 -11.80 19.96 -13.27
CA VAL A 489 -10.89 21.00 -13.75
C VAL A 489 -10.66 22.05 -12.67
N VAL A 490 -11.74 22.45 -11.98
CA VAL A 490 -11.67 23.37 -10.84
C VAL A 490 -10.77 22.78 -9.75
N MET A 491 -10.95 21.50 -9.40
CA MET A 491 -10.11 20.82 -8.40
C MET A 491 -8.63 20.78 -8.81
N LYS A 492 -8.32 20.51 -10.09
CA LYS A 492 -6.95 20.50 -10.61
C LYS A 492 -6.29 21.88 -10.49
N ILE A 493 -7.00 22.94 -10.84
CA ILE A 493 -6.52 24.33 -10.75
C ILE A 493 -6.30 24.73 -9.29
N VAL A 494 -7.26 24.43 -8.40
CA VAL A 494 -7.16 24.73 -6.97
C VAL A 494 -5.98 24.00 -6.35
N LYS A 495 -5.84 22.69 -6.60
CA LYS A 495 -4.72 21.88 -6.10
C LYS A 495 -3.38 22.43 -6.57
N HIS A 496 -3.27 22.78 -7.85
CA HIS A 496 -2.05 23.36 -8.40
C HIS A 496 -1.73 24.70 -7.70
N GLY A 497 -2.70 25.62 -7.62
CA GLY A 497 -2.54 26.93 -6.98
C GLY A 497 -2.16 26.86 -5.50
N SER A 498 -2.75 25.94 -4.73
CA SER A 498 -2.39 25.72 -3.33
C SER A 498 -1.00 25.10 -3.17
N SER A 499 -0.63 24.13 -4.02
CA SER A 499 0.66 23.44 -3.93
C SER A 499 1.87 24.32 -4.28
N THR A 500 1.66 25.35 -5.11
CA THR A 500 2.73 26.27 -5.53
C THR A 500 2.73 27.57 -4.74
N PHE A 501 1.75 27.82 -3.86
CA PHE A 501 1.68 29.05 -3.06
C PHE A 501 2.94 29.22 -2.19
N PRO A 502 3.58 30.41 -2.15
CA PRO A 502 3.11 31.72 -2.64
C PRO A 502 3.46 32.05 -4.10
N THR A 503 4.01 31.11 -4.87
CA THR A 503 4.35 31.33 -6.29
C THR A 503 3.14 31.18 -7.22
N VAL A 504 3.16 31.91 -8.34
CA VAL A 504 2.07 31.92 -9.32
C VAL A 504 2.04 30.62 -10.11
N ALA A 505 0.91 29.91 -10.04
CA ALA A 505 0.61 28.73 -10.84
C ALA A 505 0.09 29.16 -12.21
N THR A 506 0.58 28.56 -13.30
CA THR A 506 0.04 28.78 -14.65
C THR A 506 -0.12 27.46 -15.40
N GLY A 507 -1.11 27.39 -16.29
CA GLY A 507 -1.34 26.21 -17.14
C GLY A 507 -2.34 26.46 -18.25
N ALA A 508 -2.56 25.45 -19.10
CA ALA A 508 -3.50 25.51 -20.22
C ALA A 508 -4.85 24.85 -19.87
N THR A 509 -5.91 25.28 -20.56
CA THR A 509 -7.24 24.66 -20.52
C THR A 509 -7.63 24.17 -21.91
N VAL A 510 -8.27 23.00 -21.95
CA VAL A 510 -8.73 22.35 -23.18
C VAL A 510 -10.22 22.00 -23.08
N GLY A 511 -10.90 21.98 -24.22
CA GLY A 511 -12.34 21.77 -24.28
C GLY A 511 -12.95 22.14 -25.63
N LEU A 512 -14.25 22.41 -25.68
CA LEU A 512 -15.00 22.62 -26.93
C LEU A 512 -15.82 23.91 -26.89
N ASP A 513 -15.99 24.53 -28.06
CA ASP A 513 -16.93 25.61 -28.26
C ASP A 513 -18.23 25.07 -28.85
N ARG A 514 -19.36 25.31 -28.17
CA ARG A 514 -20.69 24.93 -28.62
C ARG A 514 -21.58 26.16 -28.64
N ASN A 515 -21.75 26.76 -29.81
CA ASN A 515 -22.72 27.84 -30.07
C ASN A 515 -22.62 29.04 -29.10
N GLY A 516 -21.40 29.50 -28.78
CA GLY A 516 -21.20 30.68 -27.92
C GLY A 516 -21.05 30.36 -26.43
N VAL A 517 -21.06 29.08 -26.05
CA VAL A 517 -20.67 28.57 -24.73
C VAL A 517 -19.34 27.83 -24.85
N LEU A 518 -18.34 28.26 -24.08
CA LEU A 518 -17.03 27.61 -24.03
C LEU A 518 -17.02 26.58 -22.90
N GLU A 519 -16.96 25.31 -23.26
CA GLU A 519 -16.95 24.18 -22.34
C GLU A 519 -15.52 23.74 -22.08
N ILE A 520 -15.07 23.84 -20.83
CA ILE A 520 -13.73 23.46 -20.39
C ILE A 520 -13.81 22.11 -19.67
N THR A 521 -13.30 21.07 -20.34
CA THR A 521 -13.38 19.68 -19.89
C THR A 521 -12.09 19.18 -19.25
N ASN A 522 -10.94 19.83 -19.52
CA ASN A 522 -9.68 19.45 -18.88
C ASN A 522 -8.69 20.63 -18.73
N SER A 523 -7.70 20.46 -17.85
CA SER A 523 -6.58 21.40 -17.67
C SER A 523 -5.28 20.68 -17.33
N PHE A 524 -4.15 21.32 -17.64
CA PHE A 524 -2.82 20.83 -17.26
C PHE A 524 -1.86 21.98 -16.90
N PRO A 525 -0.96 21.76 -15.94
CA PRO A 525 -0.01 22.78 -15.47
C PRO A 525 1.17 22.96 -16.43
N PHE A 526 1.71 24.18 -16.53
CA PHE A 526 3.00 24.42 -17.18
C PHE A 526 4.16 24.14 -16.20
N PRO A 527 5.32 23.68 -16.69
CA PRO A 527 6.48 23.42 -15.83
C PRO A 527 7.03 24.72 -15.21
N THR A 528 7.25 24.73 -13.90
CA THR A 528 8.01 25.78 -13.19
C THR A 528 9.50 25.40 -13.14
N VAL A 529 10.39 26.34 -13.46
CA VAL A 529 11.86 26.12 -13.40
C VAL A 529 12.41 26.75 -12.11
N ASP A 530 13.08 25.95 -11.29
CA ASP A 530 13.82 26.42 -10.11
C ASP A 530 14.97 27.33 -10.52
N VAL A 531 15.01 28.55 -9.98
CA VAL A 531 16.07 29.55 -10.26
C VAL A 531 17.33 29.29 -9.41
N SER A 532 17.46 28.14 -8.75
CA SER A 532 18.52 27.88 -7.77
C SER A 532 19.86 27.43 -8.36
N ASN A 533 20.03 27.39 -9.69
CA ASN A 533 21.28 26.92 -10.34
C ASN A 533 21.87 27.92 -11.35
N SER A 534 21.92 29.22 -11.03
CA SER A 534 22.85 30.14 -11.70
C SER A 534 23.97 30.52 -10.74
N ASP A 535 25.07 29.77 -10.78
CA ASP A 535 26.33 30.18 -10.17
C ASP A 535 26.89 31.41 -10.89
N SER A 536 27.22 32.42 -10.09
CA SER A 536 28.38 33.33 -10.17
C SER A 536 28.04 34.83 -10.14
N HIS A 537 28.75 35.49 -9.22
CA HIS A 537 28.90 36.92 -9.02
C HIS A 537 28.94 37.74 -10.32
N GLN A 538 28.05 38.72 -10.48
CA GLN A 538 28.37 40.13 -10.76
C GLN A 538 27.12 40.98 -11.01
N ASN A 539 27.14 42.17 -10.40
CA ASN A 539 26.41 43.41 -10.71
C ASN A 539 24.90 43.54 -10.43
N ASN A 540 24.61 44.49 -9.54
CA ASN A 540 23.33 45.18 -9.35
C ASN A 540 22.97 46.00 -10.60
N ASP A 541 22.52 45.36 -11.67
CA ASP A 541 21.85 46.07 -12.76
C ASP A 541 20.37 45.67 -12.82
N ALA A 542 19.51 46.69 -12.85
CA ALA A 542 18.05 46.59 -13.01
C ALA A 542 17.61 46.01 -14.37
N SER A 543 18.51 45.38 -15.13
CA SER A 543 18.27 44.72 -16.41
C SER A 543 17.94 43.22 -16.27
N ALA A 544 18.09 42.62 -15.08
CA ALA A 544 17.71 41.22 -14.84
C ALA A 544 16.18 40.97 -14.87
N GLN A 545 15.36 42.03 -14.74
CA GLN A 545 13.90 41.95 -14.84
C GLN A 545 13.37 41.91 -16.28
N ALA A 546 14.23 42.01 -17.31
CA ALA A 546 13.81 42.09 -18.71
C ALA A 546 13.80 40.74 -19.48
N SER A 547 13.92 39.59 -18.81
CA SER A 547 14.01 38.27 -19.48
C SER A 547 12.72 37.43 -19.39
N ALA A 548 11.57 37.99 -19.80
CA ALA A 548 10.30 37.26 -19.94
C ALA A 548 10.19 36.44 -21.24
N ALA A 549 11.00 36.77 -22.27
CA ALA A 549 10.95 36.13 -23.59
C ALA A 549 11.32 34.62 -23.65
N PRO A 550 12.20 34.05 -22.80
CA PRO A 550 12.54 32.62 -22.86
C PRO A 550 11.42 31.69 -22.34
N ARG A 551 10.56 32.18 -21.43
CA ARG A 551 9.50 31.38 -20.77
C ARG A 551 8.33 31.04 -21.71
N GLN A 552 7.99 31.93 -22.64
CA GLN A 552 6.87 31.71 -23.58
C GLN A 552 7.16 30.57 -24.57
N LYS A 553 8.37 30.48 -25.13
CA LYS A 553 8.70 29.44 -26.13
C LYS A 553 8.69 28.03 -25.56
N SER A 554 9.23 27.82 -24.35
CA SER A 554 9.23 26.49 -23.71
C SER A 554 7.81 26.03 -23.36
N ASN A 555 6.96 26.94 -22.88
CA ASN A 555 5.58 26.62 -22.53
C ASN A 555 4.74 26.31 -23.78
N ILE A 556 4.97 27.00 -24.89
CA ILE A 556 4.30 26.72 -26.18
C ILE A 556 4.67 25.32 -26.71
N VAL A 557 5.94 24.93 -26.62
CA VAL A 557 6.40 23.58 -27.02
C VAL A 557 5.76 22.52 -26.13
N TYR A 558 5.82 22.71 -24.81
CA TYR A 558 5.21 21.79 -23.85
C TYR A 558 3.70 21.67 -24.04
N GLN A 559 3.00 22.79 -24.27
CA GLN A 559 1.57 22.80 -24.55
C GLN A 559 1.23 22.03 -25.83
N SER A 560 2.01 22.22 -26.90
CA SER A 560 1.82 21.52 -28.17
C SER A 560 2.02 20.01 -28.01
N ASP A 561 3.05 19.60 -27.25
CA ASP A 561 3.32 18.20 -26.94
C ASP A 561 2.20 17.60 -26.09
N MET A 562 1.75 18.29 -25.04
CA MET A 562 0.65 17.82 -24.20
C MET A 562 -0.66 17.67 -24.98
N ILE A 563 -1.00 18.64 -25.84
CA ILE A 563 -2.16 18.54 -26.73
C ILE A 563 -2.07 17.30 -27.64
N LYS A 564 -0.88 16.99 -28.17
CA LYS A 564 -0.67 15.80 -28.98
C LYS A 564 -0.94 14.52 -28.19
N HIS A 565 -0.44 14.41 -26.96
CA HIS A 565 -0.68 13.25 -26.10
C HIS A 565 -2.16 13.12 -25.71
N LEU A 566 -2.85 14.23 -25.44
CA LEU A 566 -4.29 14.21 -25.14
C LEU A 566 -5.11 13.66 -26.30
N LYS A 567 -4.74 13.97 -27.56
CA LYS A 567 -5.36 13.37 -28.74
C LYS A 567 -5.14 11.86 -28.83
N GLU A 568 -3.96 11.38 -28.46
CA GLU A 568 -3.63 9.94 -28.51
C GLU A 568 -4.46 9.10 -27.52
N VAL A 569 -4.92 9.69 -26.42
CA VAL A 569 -5.74 9.03 -25.40
C VAL A 569 -7.24 9.36 -25.52
N ASN A 570 -7.69 9.91 -26.66
CA ASN A 570 -9.07 10.33 -26.92
C ASN A 570 -9.65 11.28 -25.84
N VAL A 571 -8.81 12.15 -25.27
CA VAL A 571 -9.24 13.25 -24.39
C VAL A 571 -9.32 14.53 -25.21
N ASP A 572 -10.26 15.42 -24.86
CA ASP A 572 -10.37 16.73 -25.48
C ASP A 572 -9.02 17.46 -25.50
N ALA A 573 -8.62 17.89 -26.70
CA ALA A 573 -7.29 18.42 -26.94
C ALA A 573 -7.32 19.77 -27.69
N ASN A 574 -8.50 20.37 -27.81
CA ASN A 574 -8.66 21.68 -28.40
C ASN A 574 -8.34 22.73 -27.34
N ASN A 575 -7.34 23.57 -27.61
CA ASN A 575 -6.95 24.65 -26.70
C ASN A 575 -8.06 25.71 -26.67
N VAL A 576 -8.64 25.93 -25.49
CA VAL A 576 -9.71 26.91 -25.27
C VAL A 576 -9.28 28.03 -24.32
N GLY A 577 -8.11 27.92 -23.72
CA GLY A 577 -7.51 28.99 -22.95
C GLY A 577 -6.44 28.57 -21.97
N TRP A 578 -6.32 29.35 -20.89
CA TRP A 578 -5.28 29.17 -19.89
C TRP A 578 -5.76 29.61 -18.52
N TYR A 579 -5.04 29.23 -17.48
CA TYR A 579 -5.33 29.64 -16.12
C TYR A 579 -4.08 30.17 -15.41
N THR A 580 -4.30 31.04 -14.42
CA THR A 580 -3.29 31.57 -13.51
C THR A 580 -3.82 31.65 -12.08
N SER A 581 -2.95 31.48 -11.09
CA SER A 581 -3.27 31.82 -9.70
C SER A 581 -3.02 33.30 -9.40
N ALA A 582 -3.70 33.81 -8.38
CA ALA A 582 -3.60 35.17 -7.88
C ALA A 582 -3.62 35.19 -6.34
N THR A 583 -3.07 36.25 -5.76
CA THR A 583 -3.08 36.50 -4.31
C THR A 583 -3.81 37.81 -4.06
N MET A 584 -4.83 37.81 -3.21
CA MET A 584 -5.66 38.99 -2.91
C MET A 584 -6.19 39.69 -4.18
N SER A 585 -6.58 38.91 -5.19
CA SER A 585 -7.08 39.38 -6.48
C SER A 585 -6.10 40.26 -7.28
N ASN A 586 -4.81 40.23 -6.95
CA ASN A 586 -3.77 40.93 -7.69
C ASN A 586 -3.19 40.02 -8.79
N PHE A 587 -3.67 40.19 -10.03
CA PHE A 587 -3.23 39.37 -11.19
C PHE A 587 -3.01 40.18 -12.47
N VAL A 588 -3.58 41.39 -12.57
CA VAL A 588 -3.48 42.22 -13.77
C VAL A 588 -2.11 42.87 -13.82
N ASN A 589 -1.25 42.36 -14.68
CA ASN A 589 0.05 42.93 -15.01
C ASN A 589 0.30 42.83 -16.52
N LEU A 590 1.39 43.44 -16.99
CA LEU A 590 1.71 43.46 -18.42
C LEU A 590 1.82 42.05 -19.01
N SER A 591 2.43 41.12 -18.27
CA SER A 591 2.61 39.72 -18.71
C SER A 591 1.27 39.00 -18.88
N PHE A 592 0.29 39.28 -18.01
CA PHE A 592 -1.07 38.75 -18.12
C PHE A 592 -1.76 39.26 -19.40
N ILE A 593 -1.65 40.57 -19.68
CA ILE A 593 -2.23 41.21 -20.87
C ILE A 593 -1.58 40.67 -22.15
N GLU A 594 -0.26 40.57 -22.19
CA GLU A 594 0.48 40.03 -23.33
C GLU A 594 0.10 38.57 -23.61
N ASN A 595 0.08 37.72 -22.57
CA ASN A 595 -0.32 36.33 -22.72
C ASN A 595 -1.77 36.21 -23.20
N GLN A 596 -2.71 36.93 -22.59
CA GLN A 596 -4.11 36.87 -23.03
C GLN A 596 -4.28 37.42 -24.46
N TYR A 597 -3.54 38.46 -24.86
CA TYR A 597 -3.56 38.97 -26.23
C TYR A 597 -3.09 37.91 -27.22
N HIS A 598 -2.01 37.18 -26.91
CA HIS A 598 -1.52 36.10 -27.78
C HIS A 598 -2.54 34.98 -27.95
N TYR A 599 -3.11 34.50 -26.86
CA TYR A 599 -4.13 33.44 -26.89
C TYR A 599 -5.41 33.89 -27.60
N GLN A 600 -5.87 35.12 -27.34
CA GLN A 600 -7.11 35.64 -27.91
C GLN A 600 -6.96 36.10 -29.38
N LYS A 601 -5.74 36.42 -29.83
CA LYS A 601 -5.44 36.71 -31.23
C LYS A 601 -5.61 35.48 -32.11
N ASP A 602 -5.20 34.31 -31.63
CA ASP A 602 -5.25 33.05 -32.38
C ASP A 602 -6.64 32.42 -32.32
N ASN A 603 -7.38 32.63 -31.23
CA ASN A 603 -8.78 32.26 -31.09
C ASN A 603 -9.52 33.31 -30.25
N ASP A 604 -10.40 34.09 -30.88
CA ASP A 604 -11.14 35.17 -30.20
C ASP A 604 -11.94 34.68 -29.00
N LYS A 605 -12.38 33.42 -28.98
CA LYS A 605 -13.18 32.85 -27.89
C LYS A 605 -12.36 32.42 -26.67
N THR A 606 -11.05 32.60 -26.69
CA THR A 606 -10.16 32.18 -25.60
C THR A 606 -10.35 32.98 -24.32
N VAL A 607 -10.38 32.28 -23.18
CA VAL A 607 -10.56 32.85 -21.84
C VAL A 607 -9.33 32.59 -20.94
N ALA A 608 -8.98 33.57 -20.11
CA ALA A 608 -8.09 33.40 -18.96
C ALA A 608 -8.89 33.11 -17.69
N LEU A 609 -8.65 31.96 -17.05
CA LEU A 609 -9.19 31.65 -15.73
C LEU A 609 -8.23 32.15 -14.63
N VAL A 610 -8.77 32.86 -13.64
CA VAL A 610 -7.99 33.40 -12.53
C VAL A 610 -8.50 32.82 -11.22
N HIS A 611 -7.65 32.05 -10.53
CA HIS A 611 -7.95 31.45 -9.23
C HIS A 611 -7.29 32.25 -8.10
N ASP A 612 -8.07 32.83 -7.18
CA ASP A 612 -7.54 33.55 -6.02
C ASP A 612 -7.32 32.60 -4.84
N VAL A 613 -6.05 32.30 -4.56
CA VAL A 613 -5.65 31.33 -3.54
C VAL A 613 -5.96 31.85 -2.14
N SER A 614 -5.80 33.16 -1.91
CA SER A 614 -6.00 33.79 -0.59
C SER A 614 -7.46 33.79 -0.16
N ARG A 615 -8.39 34.07 -1.08
CA ARG A 615 -9.82 33.98 -0.80
C ARG A 615 -10.29 32.54 -0.63
N SER A 616 -9.76 31.64 -1.45
CA SER A 616 -10.07 30.20 -1.36
C SER A 616 -9.61 29.61 -0.01
N SER A 617 -8.46 30.03 0.53
CA SER A 617 -8.01 29.62 1.87
C SER A 617 -8.86 30.14 3.02
N GLN A 618 -9.70 31.15 2.79
CA GLN A 618 -10.65 31.69 3.77
C GLN A 618 -12.05 31.09 3.61
N GLY A 619 -12.20 29.99 2.86
CA GLY A 619 -13.47 29.28 2.67
C GLY A 619 -14.33 29.81 1.52
N SER A 620 -13.82 30.73 0.68
CA SER A 620 -14.55 31.27 -0.47
C SER A 620 -13.84 30.93 -1.79
N LEU A 621 -14.32 29.92 -2.51
CA LEU A 621 -13.79 29.55 -3.83
C LEU A 621 -13.94 30.74 -4.79
N SER A 622 -12.81 31.26 -5.27
CA SER A 622 -12.78 32.41 -6.18
C SER A 622 -12.08 32.03 -7.47
N LEU A 623 -12.89 31.73 -8.50
CA LEU A 623 -12.46 31.42 -9.86
C LEU A 623 -13.23 32.30 -10.85
N ARG A 624 -12.53 33.10 -11.65
CA ARG A 624 -13.14 34.07 -12.58
C ARG A 624 -12.59 33.92 -14.00
N ALA A 625 -13.40 34.23 -15.00
CA ALA A 625 -13.07 34.12 -16.42
C ALA A 625 -12.98 35.51 -17.07
N PHE A 626 -11.85 35.81 -17.72
CA PHE A 626 -11.62 37.11 -18.37
C PHE A 626 -11.21 36.98 -19.84
N LYS A 627 -11.63 37.95 -20.65
CA LYS A 627 -11.12 38.25 -22.00
C LYS A 627 -10.65 39.70 -22.08
N LEU A 628 -9.78 40.01 -23.04
CA LEU A 628 -9.51 41.40 -23.41
C LEU A 628 -10.69 41.97 -24.21
N SER A 629 -11.06 43.21 -23.93
CA SER A 629 -12.14 43.90 -24.65
C SER A 629 -11.77 44.08 -26.12
N ALA A 630 -12.77 44.03 -27.01
CA ALA A 630 -12.53 44.19 -28.46
C ALA A 630 -11.91 45.55 -28.80
N SER A 631 -12.32 46.61 -28.08
CA SER A 631 -11.75 47.96 -28.20
C SER A 631 -10.28 48.00 -27.78
N PHE A 632 -9.89 47.29 -26.72
CA PHE A 632 -8.51 47.22 -26.27
C PHE A 632 -7.64 46.35 -27.20
N MET A 633 -8.15 45.21 -27.68
CA MET A 633 -7.45 44.35 -28.66
C MET A 633 -7.08 45.10 -29.95
N ALA A 634 -8.01 45.91 -30.47
CA ALA A 634 -7.77 46.74 -31.66
C ALA A 634 -6.72 47.82 -31.38
N ALA A 635 -6.81 48.51 -30.25
CA ALA A 635 -5.89 49.59 -29.91
C ALA A 635 -4.48 49.09 -29.56
N TYR A 636 -4.35 47.91 -28.96
CA TYR A 636 -3.07 47.24 -28.68
C TYR A 636 -2.38 46.80 -30.00
N LYS A 637 -3.15 46.32 -30.99
CA LYS A 637 -2.65 45.92 -32.32
C LYS A 637 -2.06 47.08 -33.14
N GLU A 638 -2.61 48.29 -32.99
CA GLU A 638 -2.16 49.49 -33.70
C GLU A 638 -0.87 50.12 -33.12
N GLY A 639 -0.26 49.51 -32.09
CA GLY A 639 0.97 50.01 -31.48
C GLY A 639 0.79 51.29 -30.66
N LYS A 640 -0.47 51.68 -30.36
CA LYS A 640 -0.81 52.88 -29.56
C LYS A 640 -0.48 52.72 -28.06
N PHE A 641 -0.13 51.52 -27.62
CA PHE A 641 0.21 51.19 -26.24
C PHE A 641 1.63 50.64 -26.14
N THR A 642 2.57 51.46 -25.64
CA THR A 642 3.88 51.02 -25.16
C THR A 642 3.80 50.82 -23.64
N THR A 643 4.77 50.11 -23.06
CA THR A 643 4.84 49.82 -21.61
C THR A 643 4.72 51.09 -20.75
N GLU A 644 5.26 52.21 -21.23
CA GLU A 644 5.19 53.51 -20.58
C GLU A 644 3.87 54.27 -20.82
N SER A 645 3.17 54.05 -21.94
CA SER A 645 1.89 54.73 -22.22
C SER A 645 0.70 54.08 -21.53
N LEU A 646 0.76 52.77 -21.25
CA LEU A 646 -0.25 52.03 -20.48
C LEU A 646 -0.32 52.52 -19.02
N GLN A 647 0.83 52.74 -18.36
CA GLN A 647 0.91 53.30 -17.00
C GLN A 647 0.40 54.75 -16.89
N LYS A 648 0.46 55.53 -17.98
CA LYS A 648 -0.03 56.92 -18.05
C LYS A 648 -1.48 57.03 -18.53
N SER A 649 -2.08 55.94 -18.99
CA SER A 649 -3.45 55.91 -19.49
C SER A 649 -4.46 55.88 -18.35
N LYS A 650 -5.57 56.64 -18.45
CA LYS A 650 -6.68 56.63 -17.48
C LYS A 650 -7.66 55.47 -17.70
N LEU A 651 -7.22 54.36 -18.31
CA LEU A 651 -8.08 53.22 -18.60
C LEU A 651 -8.43 52.47 -17.31
N SER A 652 -9.71 52.16 -17.12
CA SER A 652 -10.18 51.37 -15.98
C SER A 652 -10.13 49.86 -16.30
N PHE A 653 -10.21 49.01 -15.25
CA PHE A 653 -10.28 47.54 -15.43
C PHE A 653 -11.37 47.11 -16.41
N LYS A 654 -12.52 47.81 -16.41
CA LYS A 654 -13.66 47.53 -17.29
C LYS A 654 -13.40 47.87 -18.77
N ASP A 655 -12.44 48.77 -19.03
CA ASP A 655 -12.07 49.15 -20.39
C ASP A 655 -11.10 48.13 -21.01
N ILE A 656 -10.37 47.38 -20.17
CA ILE A 656 -9.31 46.44 -20.58
C ILE A 656 -9.82 45.00 -20.58
N LEU A 657 -10.50 44.57 -19.51
CA LEU A 657 -10.94 43.19 -19.30
C LEU A 657 -12.47 43.10 -19.24
N GLN A 658 -13.01 42.14 -19.98
CA GLN A 658 -14.40 41.73 -19.92
C GLN A 658 -14.50 40.42 -19.14
N GLU A 659 -15.30 40.41 -18.07
CA GLU A 659 -15.55 39.23 -17.23
C GLU A 659 -16.76 38.45 -17.75
N PHE A 660 -16.69 37.12 -17.70
CA PHE A 660 -17.77 36.23 -18.12
C PHE A 660 -18.19 35.30 -16.98
N PRO A 661 -19.49 34.93 -16.92
CA PRO A 661 -19.97 34.02 -15.90
C PRO A 661 -19.37 32.62 -16.09
N VAL A 662 -18.92 32.02 -14.98
CA VAL A 662 -18.42 30.64 -14.91
C VAL A 662 -19.47 29.76 -14.23
N THR A 663 -19.93 28.73 -14.93
CA THR A 663 -20.83 27.71 -14.38
C THR A 663 -20.06 26.40 -14.21
N VAL A 664 -20.05 25.86 -12.98
CA VAL A 664 -19.43 24.57 -12.71
C VAL A 664 -20.43 23.45 -13.03
N HIS A 665 -20.05 22.56 -13.94
CA HIS A 665 -20.83 21.39 -14.30
C HIS A 665 -20.29 20.16 -13.54
N ASN A 666 -21.17 19.48 -12.80
CA ASN A 666 -20.87 18.21 -12.16
C ASN A 666 -21.22 17.07 -13.12
N THR A 667 -20.25 16.25 -13.48
CA THR A 667 -20.52 15.03 -14.25
C THR A 667 -21.27 14.04 -13.37
N HIS A 668 -22.16 13.24 -13.97
CA HIS A 668 -22.89 12.20 -13.23
C HIS A 668 -21.93 11.25 -12.48
N LEU A 669 -20.75 10.98 -13.04
CA LEU A 669 -19.67 10.20 -12.42
C LEU A 669 -19.15 10.83 -11.12
N LEU A 670 -18.97 12.15 -11.07
CA LEU A 670 -18.57 12.85 -9.86
C LEU A 670 -19.70 12.88 -8.82
N THR A 671 -20.95 13.08 -9.26
CA THR A 671 -22.12 13.00 -8.37
C THR A 671 -22.28 11.60 -7.78
N THR A 672 -22.02 10.54 -8.56
CA THR A 672 -21.99 9.16 -8.08
C THR A 672 -20.83 8.92 -7.12
N PHE A 673 -19.63 9.42 -7.41
CA PHE A 673 -18.49 9.34 -6.49
C PHE A 673 -18.77 10.05 -5.16
N LEU A 674 -19.42 11.22 -5.19
CA LEU A 674 -19.84 11.94 -3.99
C LEU A 674 -20.97 11.23 -3.22
N HIS A 675 -21.83 10.46 -3.89
CA HIS A 675 -22.84 9.61 -3.24
C HIS A 675 -22.27 8.28 -2.71
N GLN A 676 -21.10 7.84 -3.20
CA GLN A 676 -20.36 6.68 -2.68
C GLN A 676 -19.50 7.03 -1.46
N ILE A 677 -19.33 8.31 -1.14
CA ILE A 677 -18.79 8.70 0.16
C ILE A 677 -19.88 8.40 1.19
N PRO A 678 -19.64 7.51 2.18
CA PRO A 678 -20.61 7.24 3.22
C PRO A 678 -21.01 8.55 3.86
N GLN A 679 -22.32 8.86 3.88
CA GLN A 679 -22.78 10.00 4.66
C GLN A 679 -22.52 9.71 6.13
N ALA A 680 -22.00 10.70 6.85
CA ALA A 680 -21.84 10.64 8.29
C ALA A 680 -23.17 10.21 8.93
N PRO A 681 -23.20 9.20 9.82
CA PRO A 681 -24.39 8.95 10.62
C PRO A 681 -24.72 10.24 11.39
N GLN A 682 -25.97 10.71 11.26
CA GLN A 682 -26.44 11.86 12.05
C GLN A 682 -26.51 11.43 13.52
N ALA A 683 -26.17 12.33 14.45
CA ALA A 683 -26.17 12.04 15.89
C ALA A 683 -27.54 11.49 16.38
N ASP A 684 -28.64 11.97 15.77
CA ASP A 684 -30.01 11.55 16.07
C ASP A 684 -30.34 10.10 15.63
N ALA A 685 -29.45 9.45 14.87
CA ALA A 685 -29.62 8.07 14.38
C ALA A 685 -28.90 7.01 15.25
N LEU A 686 -28.17 7.41 16.29
CA LEU A 686 -27.52 6.47 17.20
C LEU A 686 -28.50 6.00 18.29
N GLU A 687 -28.66 4.68 18.45
CA GLU A 687 -29.54 4.08 19.45
C GLU A 687 -29.02 4.23 20.90
N HIS A 688 -27.77 4.68 21.10
CA HIS A 688 -27.09 4.70 22.40
C HIS A 688 -26.44 6.05 22.72
N PRO A 689 -26.36 6.45 24.01
CA PRO A 689 -25.70 7.68 24.41
C PRO A 689 -24.19 7.59 24.11
N THR A 690 -23.64 8.59 23.43
CA THR A 690 -22.24 8.67 23.00
C THR A 690 -21.84 10.14 22.89
N SER A 691 -20.58 10.44 23.16
CA SER A 691 -19.99 11.77 22.95
C SER A 691 -18.59 11.63 22.34
N VAL A 692 -18.47 12.04 21.08
CA VAL A 692 -17.22 12.02 20.30
C VAL A 692 -17.05 13.35 19.56
N ALA A 693 -15.83 13.69 19.13
CA ALA A 693 -15.56 14.97 18.48
C ALA A 693 -16.36 15.19 17.18
N ASP A 694 -16.36 14.19 16.28
CA ASP A 694 -16.98 14.28 14.97
C ASP A 694 -17.33 12.89 14.43
N LEU A 695 -18.63 12.55 14.41
CA LEU A 695 -19.14 11.28 13.87
C LEU A 695 -18.88 11.11 12.36
N SER A 696 -18.63 12.19 11.62
CA SER A 696 -18.35 12.11 10.19
C SER A 696 -17.03 11.39 9.87
N LEU A 697 -16.16 11.25 10.87
CA LEU A 697 -14.89 10.56 10.75
C LEU A 697 -15.02 9.02 10.79
N ALA A 698 -16.21 8.47 11.07
CA ALA A 698 -16.42 7.03 11.22
C ALA A 698 -15.96 6.20 10.01
N ALA A 699 -16.20 6.69 8.79
CA ALA A 699 -15.77 6.00 7.57
C ALA A 699 -14.24 5.95 7.41
N PHE A 700 -13.52 6.96 7.90
CA PHE A 700 -12.06 6.95 7.94
C PHE A 700 -11.56 5.99 9.02
N GLY A 701 -12.13 6.07 10.24
CA GLY A 701 -11.80 5.14 11.31
C GLY A 701 -12.00 3.68 10.93
N ARG A 702 -13.10 3.34 10.25
CA ARG A 702 -13.36 1.97 9.76
C ARG A 702 -12.24 1.45 8.86
N LYS A 703 -11.73 2.27 7.93
CA LYS A 703 -10.64 1.87 7.03
C LYS A 703 -9.32 1.64 7.78
N GLU A 704 -9.04 2.44 8.81
CA GLU A 704 -7.85 2.22 9.63
C GLU A 704 -7.99 1.01 10.56
N ILE A 705 -9.20 0.72 11.05
CA ILE A 705 -9.50 -0.51 11.80
C ILE A 705 -9.23 -1.73 10.91
N GLU A 706 -9.76 -1.77 9.68
CA GLU A 706 -9.54 -2.86 8.71
C GLU A 706 -8.04 -3.07 8.42
N LEU A 707 -7.27 -1.98 8.33
CA LEU A 707 -5.81 -2.08 8.19
C LEU A 707 -5.15 -2.64 9.45
N ALA A 708 -5.55 -2.16 10.63
CA ALA A 708 -5.01 -2.58 11.90
C ALA A 708 -5.31 -4.05 12.22
N GLU A 709 -6.48 -4.58 11.83
CA GLU A 709 -6.82 -6.00 12.01
C GLU A 709 -5.78 -6.93 11.38
N ASN A 710 -5.22 -6.56 10.22
CA ASN A 710 -4.14 -7.33 9.57
C ASN A 710 -2.85 -7.33 10.39
N GLU A 711 -2.61 -6.29 11.18
CA GLU A 711 -1.45 -6.18 12.07
C GLU A 711 -1.75 -6.61 13.50
N MET A 712 -2.94 -7.17 13.79
CA MET A 712 -3.32 -7.63 15.13
C MET A 712 -3.66 -9.11 15.16
N PRO A 713 -2.71 -10.00 14.79
CA PRO A 713 -2.97 -11.42 14.62
C PRO A 713 -3.43 -12.10 15.92
N GLY A 714 -2.93 -11.66 17.08
CA GLY A 714 -3.35 -12.19 18.37
C GLY A 714 -4.84 -12.03 18.63
N LEU A 715 -5.37 -10.83 18.39
CA LEU A 715 -6.81 -10.56 18.51
C LEU A 715 -7.61 -11.33 17.46
N MET A 716 -7.18 -11.32 16.19
CA MET A 716 -7.89 -12.02 15.11
C MET A 716 -7.96 -13.54 15.34
N GLN A 717 -6.85 -14.15 15.76
CA GLN A 717 -6.82 -15.58 16.08
C GLN A 717 -7.62 -15.89 17.35
N THR A 718 -7.64 -14.99 18.33
CA THR A 718 -8.51 -15.11 19.52
C THR A 718 -9.99 -15.10 19.12
N ARG A 719 -10.40 -14.20 18.23
CA ARG A 719 -11.76 -14.21 17.65
C ARG A 719 -12.05 -15.55 16.99
N ALA A 720 -11.18 -15.99 16.07
CA ALA A 720 -11.35 -17.26 15.35
C ALA A 720 -11.44 -18.47 16.29
N LYS A 721 -10.63 -18.50 17.35
CA LYS A 721 -10.55 -19.61 18.30
C LYS A 721 -11.78 -19.71 19.20
N TYR A 722 -12.29 -18.59 19.72
CA TYR A 722 -13.32 -18.61 20.77
C TYR A 722 -14.70 -18.11 20.35
N ALA A 723 -14.86 -17.47 19.17
CA ALA A 723 -16.14 -16.86 18.78
C ALA A 723 -17.30 -17.85 18.73
N ALA A 724 -17.07 -19.11 18.34
CA ALA A 724 -18.14 -20.11 18.30
C ALA A 724 -18.81 -20.36 19.67
N ASP A 725 -18.06 -20.20 20.77
CA ASP A 725 -18.56 -20.41 22.12
C ASP A 725 -19.14 -19.17 22.78
N GLN A 726 -18.88 -17.98 22.21
CA GLN A 726 -19.27 -16.69 22.77
C GLN A 726 -18.95 -16.58 24.27
N PRO A 727 -17.67 -16.70 24.67
CA PRO A 727 -17.29 -16.82 26.08
C PRO A 727 -17.67 -15.62 26.93
N LEU A 728 -17.84 -14.45 26.34
CA LEU A 728 -18.21 -13.22 27.05
C LEU A 728 -19.70 -12.89 26.91
N LYS A 729 -20.54 -13.82 26.43
CA LYS A 729 -21.98 -13.60 26.35
C LYS A 729 -22.58 -13.28 27.72
N GLY A 730 -23.06 -12.05 27.88
CA GLY A 730 -23.61 -11.52 29.13
C GLY A 730 -22.61 -10.77 30.01
N ALA A 731 -21.35 -10.66 29.57
CA ALA A 731 -20.38 -9.72 30.13
C ALA A 731 -20.77 -8.29 29.74
N ARG A 732 -20.64 -7.37 30.70
CA ARG A 732 -20.85 -5.92 30.55
C ARG A 732 -19.58 -5.24 31.03
N ILE A 733 -18.71 -4.93 30.08
CA ILE A 733 -17.34 -4.45 30.31
C ILE A 733 -17.34 -2.92 30.20
N ALA A 734 -16.98 -2.24 31.29
CA ALA A 734 -16.66 -0.81 31.26
C ALA A 734 -15.16 -0.66 31.02
N GLY A 735 -14.78 -0.02 29.90
CA GLY A 735 -13.40 0.14 29.47
C GLY A 735 -12.89 1.58 29.66
N CYS A 736 -11.74 1.72 30.30
CA CYS A 736 -11.01 2.99 30.42
C CYS A 736 -9.58 2.79 29.90
N LEU A 737 -9.38 3.07 28.62
CA LEU A 737 -8.11 2.88 27.92
C LEU A 737 -8.04 3.84 26.74
N HIS A 738 -6.85 4.36 26.42
CA HIS A 738 -6.60 5.21 25.24
C HIS A 738 -7.49 4.86 24.03
N MET A 739 -8.36 5.76 23.59
CA MET A 739 -9.33 5.49 22.52
C MET A 739 -8.67 5.61 21.13
N THR A 740 -7.91 4.59 20.75
CA THR A 740 -7.13 4.51 19.50
C THR A 740 -7.74 3.50 18.51
N ILE A 741 -7.19 3.44 17.29
CA ILE A 741 -7.51 2.39 16.31
C ILE A 741 -7.20 0.99 16.84
N GLN A 742 -6.10 0.82 17.58
CA GLN A 742 -5.76 -0.48 18.18
C GLN A 742 -6.82 -0.89 19.21
N THR A 743 -7.27 0.08 20.02
CA THR A 743 -8.31 -0.13 21.03
C THR A 743 -9.67 -0.42 20.38
N ALA A 744 -9.96 0.19 19.23
CA ALA A 744 -11.14 -0.13 18.44
C ALA A 744 -11.18 -1.63 18.05
N VAL A 745 -10.04 -2.22 17.64
CA VAL A 745 -9.94 -3.66 17.36
C VAL A 745 -10.13 -4.52 18.62
N LEU A 746 -9.62 -4.07 19.78
CA LEU A 746 -9.89 -4.71 21.08
C LEU A 746 -11.38 -4.70 21.42
N ILE A 747 -12.05 -3.55 21.32
CA ILE A 747 -13.48 -3.40 21.57
C ILE A 747 -14.28 -4.34 20.68
N GLU A 748 -14.01 -4.36 19.37
CA GLU A 748 -14.69 -5.26 18.44
C GLU A 748 -14.37 -6.73 18.68
N THR A 749 -13.20 -7.04 19.27
CA THR A 749 -12.90 -8.41 19.71
C THR A 749 -13.77 -8.79 20.89
N LEU A 750 -13.89 -7.96 21.91
CA LEU A 750 -14.75 -8.22 23.07
C LEU A 750 -16.21 -8.40 22.65
N THR A 751 -16.73 -7.53 21.78
CA THR A 751 -18.11 -7.65 21.29
C THR A 751 -18.31 -8.88 20.42
N SER A 752 -17.35 -9.23 19.56
CA SER A 752 -17.42 -10.46 18.74
C SER A 752 -17.43 -11.75 19.58
N LEU A 753 -16.90 -11.70 20.80
CA LEU A 753 -16.92 -12.80 21.77
C LEU A 753 -18.16 -12.78 22.68
N GLY A 754 -19.08 -11.84 22.46
CA GLY A 754 -20.40 -11.77 23.10
C GLY A 754 -20.53 -10.72 24.20
N ALA A 755 -19.49 -9.92 24.46
CA ALA A 755 -19.55 -8.87 25.47
C ALA A 755 -20.40 -7.69 24.99
N GLU A 756 -21.06 -7.05 25.95
CA GLU A 756 -21.54 -5.69 25.82
C GLU A 756 -20.49 -4.74 26.43
N VAL A 757 -20.20 -3.64 25.75
CA VAL A 757 -19.04 -2.80 26.05
C VAL A 757 -19.45 -1.33 26.11
N THR A 758 -18.91 -0.57 27.06
CA THR A 758 -18.91 0.90 27.08
C THR A 758 -17.47 1.38 27.24
N TRP A 759 -17.11 2.54 26.67
CA TRP A 759 -15.71 2.96 26.61
C TRP A 759 -15.46 4.44 26.86
N THR A 760 -14.31 4.71 27.49
CA THR A 760 -13.70 6.02 27.74
C THR A 760 -12.21 5.96 27.48
N SER A 761 -11.60 7.10 27.14
CA SER A 761 -10.15 7.23 27.11
C SER A 761 -9.59 7.34 28.53
N CYS A 762 -8.35 6.91 28.78
CA CYS A 762 -7.63 7.14 30.05
C CYS A 762 -6.68 8.36 29.99
N ASN A 763 -6.69 9.11 28.88
CA ASN A 763 -5.89 10.32 28.74
C ASN A 763 -6.47 11.31 27.73
N ILE A 764 -6.56 12.56 28.16
CA ILE A 764 -7.17 13.69 27.42
C ILE A 764 -6.58 13.96 26.03
N PHE A 765 -5.35 13.52 25.73
CA PHE A 765 -4.72 13.77 24.41
C PHE A 765 -4.52 12.51 23.56
N SER A 766 -4.91 11.35 24.08
CA SER A 766 -4.61 10.06 23.45
C SER A 766 -5.66 9.57 22.47
N THR A 767 -6.87 10.12 22.54
CA THR A 767 -7.97 9.74 21.65
C THR A 767 -7.63 10.03 20.20
N GLN A 768 -7.96 9.07 19.33
CA GLN A 768 -8.01 9.26 17.88
C GLN A 768 -9.47 9.40 17.50
N ASP A 769 -9.89 10.62 17.16
CA ASP A 769 -11.31 10.96 17.00
C ASP A 769 -12.02 10.12 15.94
N HIS A 770 -11.30 9.74 14.87
CA HIS A 770 -11.84 8.84 13.84
C HIS A 770 -12.04 7.41 14.33
N ALA A 771 -11.20 6.91 15.24
CA ALA A 771 -11.39 5.62 15.89
C ALA A 771 -12.62 5.64 16.82
N ALA A 772 -12.74 6.68 17.65
CA ALA A 772 -13.88 6.89 18.53
C ALA A 772 -15.20 6.96 17.73
N ALA A 773 -15.21 7.73 16.64
CA ALA A 773 -16.35 7.85 15.73
C ALA A 773 -16.75 6.50 15.08
N ALA A 774 -15.76 5.69 14.67
CA ALA A 774 -16.04 4.41 14.02
C ALA A 774 -16.64 3.37 14.98
N ILE A 775 -16.21 3.36 16.24
CA ILE A 775 -16.75 2.47 17.28
C ILE A 775 -18.13 2.94 17.75
N ALA A 776 -18.29 4.26 17.95
CA ALA A 776 -19.60 4.87 18.19
C ALA A 776 -20.62 4.50 17.10
N ALA A 777 -20.23 4.66 15.82
CA ALA A 777 -21.08 4.33 14.68
C ALA A 777 -21.38 2.82 14.56
N ALA A 778 -20.56 1.95 15.15
CA ALA A 778 -20.81 0.51 15.24
C ALA A 778 -21.79 0.13 16.37
N GLY A 779 -22.28 1.11 17.14
CA GLY A 779 -23.27 0.91 18.20
C GLY A 779 -22.68 0.61 19.58
N VAL A 780 -21.40 0.89 19.80
CA VAL A 780 -20.75 0.80 21.12
C VAL A 780 -20.70 2.21 21.74
N PRO A 781 -21.22 2.44 22.95
CA PRO A 781 -21.11 3.73 23.63
C PRO A 781 -19.66 4.16 23.86
N VAL A 782 -19.27 5.31 23.31
CA VAL A 782 -17.95 5.91 23.50
C VAL A 782 -18.09 7.34 24.02
N PHE A 783 -17.35 7.68 25.07
CA PHE A 783 -17.23 9.03 25.62
C PHE A 783 -15.75 9.41 25.61
N ALA A 784 -15.28 9.91 24.48
CA ALA A 784 -13.88 10.27 24.31
C ALA A 784 -13.66 11.19 23.09
N TRP A 785 -12.79 12.19 23.22
CA TRP A 785 -12.25 12.99 22.12
C TRP A 785 -10.84 13.52 22.44
N LYS A 786 -10.09 13.91 21.40
CA LYS A 786 -8.76 14.49 21.61
C LYS A 786 -8.87 15.93 22.09
N GLY A 787 -8.20 16.22 23.21
CA GLY A 787 -8.16 17.56 23.81
C GLY A 787 -9.27 17.81 24.82
N GLU A 788 -9.81 16.77 25.46
CA GLU A 788 -10.68 16.90 26.64
C GLU A 788 -10.04 17.80 27.72
N THR A 789 -10.89 18.53 28.43
CA THR A 789 -10.52 19.12 29.71
C THR A 789 -10.57 18.06 30.81
N GLU A 790 -9.90 18.30 31.94
CA GLU A 790 -9.96 17.40 33.10
C GLU A 790 -11.40 17.24 33.65
N GLU A 791 -12.24 18.26 33.52
CA GLU A 791 -13.66 18.18 33.91
C GLU A 791 -14.45 17.26 32.96
N GLU A 792 -14.22 17.39 31.64
CA GLU A 792 -14.84 16.53 30.62
C GLU A 792 -14.36 15.08 30.74
N TYR A 793 -13.09 14.85 31.04
CA TYR A 793 -12.53 13.51 31.30
C TYR A 793 -13.27 12.79 32.43
N ASN A 794 -13.39 13.45 33.59
CA ASN A 794 -14.12 12.89 34.73
C ASN A 794 -15.62 12.69 34.42
N TRP A 795 -16.21 13.59 33.66
CA TRP A 795 -17.59 13.43 33.18
C TRP A 795 -17.74 12.20 32.29
N CYS A 796 -16.81 11.97 31.34
CA CYS A 796 -16.81 10.79 30.46
C CYS A 796 -16.77 9.49 31.27
N LEU A 797 -15.89 9.42 32.29
CA LEU A 797 -15.79 8.27 33.19
C LEU A 797 -17.12 7.95 33.89
N GLU A 798 -17.91 8.96 34.25
CA GLU A 798 -19.21 8.76 34.88
C GLU A 798 -20.29 8.36 33.87
N GLN A 799 -20.29 8.93 32.65
CA GLN A 799 -21.33 8.64 31.66
C GLN A 799 -21.32 7.17 31.21
N GLN A 800 -20.14 6.57 31.03
CA GLN A 800 -20.05 5.17 30.59
C GLN A 800 -20.68 4.17 31.57
N LEU A 801 -20.77 4.51 32.85
CA LEU A 801 -21.26 3.62 33.91
C LEU A 801 -22.77 3.32 33.77
N THR A 802 -23.51 4.20 33.08
CA THR A 802 -24.95 4.10 32.85
C THR A 802 -25.32 3.91 31.38
N ALA A 803 -24.34 3.68 30.50
CA ALA A 803 -24.55 3.61 29.05
C ALA A 803 -24.83 2.19 28.52
N PHE A 804 -24.85 1.18 29.38
CA PHE A 804 -25.28 -0.17 29.01
C PHE A 804 -26.78 -0.21 28.69
N LYS A 805 -27.17 -1.13 27.81
CA LYS A 805 -28.55 -1.43 27.43
C LYS A 805 -29.37 -1.88 28.64
N ASP A 806 -30.66 -1.56 28.60
CA ASP A 806 -31.66 -2.00 29.59
C ASP A 806 -31.28 -1.71 31.06
N ASP A 807 -30.63 -0.57 31.32
CA ASP A 807 -30.10 -0.18 32.64
C ASP A 807 -29.14 -1.22 33.25
N GLY A 808 -28.43 -1.96 32.39
CA GLY A 808 -27.45 -2.95 32.78
C GLY A 808 -26.32 -2.36 33.64
N LYS A 809 -25.89 -3.08 34.68
CA LYS A 809 -24.72 -2.69 35.49
C LYS A 809 -23.48 -3.40 35.01
N LEU A 810 -22.35 -2.70 34.98
CA LEU A 810 -21.04 -3.29 34.73
C LEU A 810 -20.85 -4.55 35.59
N ASN A 811 -20.24 -5.57 35.01
CA ASN A 811 -19.82 -6.75 35.75
C ASN A 811 -18.36 -7.12 35.49
N LEU A 812 -17.64 -6.33 34.68
CA LEU A 812 -16.21 -6.38 34.47
C LEU A 812 -15.68 -4.96 34.23
N ILE A 813 -14.43 -4.73 34.61
CA ILE A 813 -13.69 -3.50 34.29
C ILE A 813 -12.44 -3.88 33.50
N LEU A 814 -12.15 -3.13 32.46
CA LEU A 814 -10.88 -3.15 31.74
C LEU A 814 -10.27 -1.75 31.87
N ASP A 815 -9.08 -1.66 32.47
CA ASP A 815 -8.52 -0.38 32.90
C ASP A 815 -7.05 -0.22 32.48
N ASP A 816 -6.66 1.02 32.29
CA ASP A 816 -5.32 1.49 31.97
C ASP A 816 -5.06 2.74 32.81
N GLY A 817 -4.23 2.59 33.83
CA GLY A 817 -3.86 3.64 34.78
C GLY A 817 -4.63 3.56 36.11
N GLY A 818 -5.77 2.88 36.12
CA GLY A 818 -6.56 2.59 37.31
C GLY A 818 -7.57 3.66 37.70
N ASP A 819 -7.86 4.63 36.83
CA ASP A 819 -8.74 5.76 37.12
C ASP A 819 -10.20 5.33 37.24
N LEU A 820 -10.68 4.49 36.32
CA LEU A 820 -12.04 3.95 36.38
C LEU A 820 -12.20 3.05 37.61
N THR A 821 -11.22 2.21 37.88
CA THR A 821 -11.18 1.34 39.06
C THR A 821 -11.22 2.17 40.33
N ALA A 822 -10.42 3.23 40.44
CA ALA A 822 -10.40 4.12 41.60
C ALA A 822 -11.74 4.85 41.78
N LEU A 823 -12.33 5.37 40.69
CA LEU A 823 -13.63 6.03 40.71
C LEU A 823 -14.72 5.08 41.22
N VAL A 824 -14.84 3.87 40.64
CA VAL A 824 -15.88 2.91 41.00
C VAL A 824 -15.68 2.37 42.43
N HIS A 825 -14.44 2.05 42.83
CA HIS A 825 -14.17 1.55 44.20
C HIS A 825 -14.46 2.60 45.29
N SER A 826 -14.27 3.88 44.98
CA SER A 826 -14.42 4.95 45.97
C SER A 826 -15.82 5.58 45.97
N LYS A 827 -16.35 5.91 44.80
CA LYS A 827 -17.59 6.69 44.65
C LYS A 827 -18.83 5.81 44.41
N TYR A 828 -18.66 4.67 43.74
CA TYR A 828 -19.76 3.76 43.35
C TYR A 828 -19.53 2.29 43.75
N PRO A 829 -19.08 1.97 44.99
CA PRO A 829 -18.71 0.62 45.38
C PRO A 829 -19.87 -0.39 45.28
N GLU A 830 -21.12 0.08 45.33
CA GLU A 830 -22.31 -0.74 45.12
C GLU A 830 -22.43 -1.32 43.70
N MET A 831 -21.81 -0.71 42.70
CA MET A 831 -21.76 -1.23 41.32
C MET A 831 -20.87 -2.47 41.20
N LEU A 832 -19.93 -2.67 42.14
CA LEU A 832 -19.05 -3.84 42.16
C LEU A 832 -19.72 -5.10 42.72
N LYS A 833 -20.97 -4.99 43.23
CA LYS A 833 -21.73 -6.17 43.67
C LYS A 833 -22.07 -7.06 42.48
N GLY A 834 -21.44 -8.23 42.42
CA GLY A 834 -21.59 -9.17 41.30
C GLY A 834 -20.66 -8.86 40.11
N CYS A 835 -19.70 -7.94 40.28
CA CYS A 835 -18.61 -7.75 39.35
C CYS A 835 -17.61 -8.90 39.47
N TYR A 836 -17.21 -9.46 38.33
CA TYR A 836 -16.29 -10.59 38.22
C TYR A 836 -14.83 -10.17 38.39
N GLY A 837 -14.47 -8.90 38.19
CA GLY A 837 -13.12 -8.39 38.43
C GLY A 837 -12.70 -7.23 37.54
N VAL A 838 -11.42 -6.88 37.66
CA VAL A 838 -10.72 -5.86 36.88
C VAL A 838 -9.53 -6.48 36.14
N SER A 839 -9.26 -6.10 34.91
CA SER A 839 -7.95 -6.32 34.28
C SER A 839 -7.25 -4.97 34.05
N GLU A 840 -6.00 -4.84 34.51
CA GLU A 840 -5.25 -3.58 34.51
C GLU A 840 -3.96 -3.71 33.70
N GLU A 841 -3.77 -2.79 32.75
CA GLU A 841 -2.71 -2.85 31.74
C GLU A 841 -1.37 -2.27 32.18
N THR A 842 -1.36 -1.31 33.10
CA THR A 842 -0.18 -0.45 33.34
C THR A 842 0.49 -0.68 34.67
N THR A 843 1.78 -0.35 34.71
CA THR A 843 2.59 -0.47 35.94
C THR A 843 2.01 0.39 37.07
N THR A 844 1.49 1.59 36.76
CA THR A 844 0.91 2.47 37.77
C THR A 844 -0.44 1.96 38.26
N GLY A 845 -1.37 1.60 37.37
CA GLY A 845 -2.66 1.08 37.80
C GLY A 845 -2.49 -0.19 38.65
N VAL A 846 -1.55 -1.07 38.30
CA VAL A 846 -1.16 -2.23 39.12
C VAL A 846 -0.63 -1.81 40.49
N HIS A 847 0.20 -0.77 40.58
CA HIS A 847 0.65 -0.23 41.86
C HIS A 847 -0.54 0.23 42.72
N HIS A 848 -1.53 0.88 42.12
CA HIS A 848 -2.77 1.28 42.80
C HIS A 848 -3.58 0.08 43.28
N LEU A 849 -3.70 -0.99 42.48
CA LEU A 849 -4.33 -2.25 42.89
C LEU A 849 -3.64 -2.88 44.10
N TYR A 850 -2.31 -2.99 44.09
CA TYR A 850 -1.55 -3.51 45.25
C TYR A 850 -1.65 -2.60 46.49
N LYS A 851 -1.75 -1.29 46.30
CA LYS A 851 -2.02 -0.35 47.40
C LYS A 851 -3.42 -0.59 47.99
N MET A 852 -4.46 -0.68 47.15
CA MET A 852 -5.82 -0.99 47.59
C MET A 852 -5.90 -2.34 48.30
N LEU A 853 -5.19 -3.36 47.82
CA LEU A 853 -5.11 -4.67 48.46
C LEU A 853 -4.48 -4.58 49.86
N ARG A 854 -3.33 -3.91 50.00
CA ARG A 854 -2.66 -3.71 51.31
C ARG A 854 -3.50 -2.91 52.30
N GLU A 855 -4.29 -1.96 51.81
CA GLU A 855 -5.20 -1.16 52.62
C GLU A 855 -6.55 -1.85 52.91
N GLY A 856 -6.79 -3.05 52.37
CA GLY A 856 -8.06 -3.76 52.52
C GLY A 856 -9.23 -3.09 51.80
N LYS A 857 -8.95 -2.26 50.78
CA LYS A 857 -9.93 -1.49 50.00
C LYS A 857 -10.26 -2.09 48.64
N LEU A 858 -9.48 -3.07 48.17
CA LEU A 858 -9.78 -3.77 46.92
C LEU A 858 -11.05 -4.62 47.12
N LEU A 859 -12.05 -4.47 46.24
CA LEU A 859 -13.36 -5.09 46.43
C LEU A 859 -13.62 -6.29 45.52
N VAL A 860 -12.85 -6.45 44.45
CA VAL A 860 -13.00 -7.50 43.43
C VAL A 860 -11.63 -8.11 43.06
N PRO A 861 -11.56 -9.37 42.59
CA PRO A 861 -10.33 -9.91 42.03
C PRO A 861 -9.83 -9.03 40.88
N SER A 862 -8.51 -8.88 40.77
CA SER A 862 -7.89 -8.07 39.74
C SER A 862 -6.75 -8.82 39.06
N ILE A 863 -6.68 -8.74 37.73
CA ILE A 863 -5.59 -9.29 36.92
C ILE A 863 -4.64 -8.17 36.55
N ASN A 864 -3.40 -8.30 37.00
CA ASN A 864 -2.24 -7.55 36.56
C ASN A 864 -1.83 -8.08 35.18
N VAL A 865 -2.28 -7.39 34.13
CA VAL A 865 -1.92 -7.67 32.74
C VAL A 865 -0.53 -7.09 32.43
N ASN A 866 -0.16 -5.97 33.07
CA ASN A 866 1.15 -5.33 32.86
C ASN A 866 2.33 -6.30 33.00
N ASP A 867 2.30 -7.14 34.02
CA ASP A 867 3.41 -8.04 34.36
C ASP A 867 3.38 -9.37 33.60
N ALA A 868 2.44 -9.55 32.66
CA ALA A 868 2.56 -10.59 31.65
C ALA A 868 3.81 -10.33 30.81
N VAL A 869 4.52 -11.39 30.44
CA VAL A 869 5.74 -11.35 29.64
C VAL A 869 5.44 -10.71 28.28
N THR A 870 4.45 -11.24 27.58
CA THR A 870 4.01 -10.73 26.28
C THR A 870 3.44 -9.32 26.32
N LYS A 871 3.22 -8.76 27.52
CA LYS A 871 2.95 -7.33 27.71
C LYS A 871 4.24 -6.57 27.99
N SER A 872 4.86 -6.73 29.16
CA SER A 872 5.91 -5.82 29.61
C SER A 872 7.21 -5.83 28.78
N LYS A 873 7.64 -6.93 28.14
CA LYS A 873 8.82 -6.90 27.21
C LYS A 873 8.45 -6.69 25.75
N PHE A 874 7.18 -6.52 25.43
CA PHE A 874 6.78 -6.20 24.07
C PHE A 874 6.27 -4.77 24.00
N ASP A 875 5.22 -4.47 24.74
CA ASP A 875 4.62 -3.15 24.84
C ASP A 875 5.62 -2.10 25.36
N ASN A 876 6.01 -2.23 26.62
CA ASN A 876 6.82 -1.23 27.28
C ASN A 876 8.22 -1.13 26.62
N LEU A 877 8.75 -2.23 26.08
CA LEU A 877 10.08 -2.25 25.44
C LEU A 877 10.05 -1.90 23.95
N TYR A 878 9.40 -2.73 23.12
CA TYR A 878 9.40 -2.56 21.66
C TYR A 878 8.42 -1.48 21.20
N GLY A 879 7.27 -1.33 21.86
CA GLY A 879 6.33 -0.25 21.59
C GLY A 879 6.99 1.12 21.78
N CYS A 880 7.58 1.35 22.95
CA CYS A 880 8.28 2.61 23.22
C CYS A 880 9.52 2.81 22.34
N ARG A 881 10.20 1.72 21.93
CA ARG A 881 11.32 1.78 20.98
C ARG A 881 10.88 2.36 19.63
N GLU A 882 9.68 2.04 19.16
CA GLU A 882 9.16 2.58 17.90
C GLU A 882 8.56 3.97 18.10
N SER A 883 7.71 4.14 19.10
CA SER A 883 6.84 5.32 19.20
C SER A 883 7.52 6.56 19.79
N LEU A 884 8.60 6.42 20.58
CA LEU A 884 9.30 7.57 21.15
C LEU A 884 9.85 8.48 20.05
N ILE A 885 10.59 7.90 19.10
CA ILE A 885 11.23 8.65 18.03
C ILE A 885 10.16 9.27 17.12
N ASP A 886 9.07 8.55 16.87
CA ASP A 886 7.94 9.06 16.11
C ASP A 886 7.35 10.33 16.77
N GLY A 887 7.04 10.27 18.07
CA GLY A 887 6.54 11.43 18.82
C GLY A 887 7.49 12.63 18.78
N ILE A 888 8.79 12.41 19.04
CA ILE A 888 9.79 13.49 18.98
C ILE A 888 9.91 14.07 17.57
N LYS A 889 9.91 13.22 16.53
CA LYS A 889 10.06 13.67 15.14
C LYS A 889 8.84 14.41 14.63
N ARG A 890 7.62 13.89 14.83
CA ARG A 890 6.40 14.60 14.45
C ARG A 890 6.29 15.94 15.18
N ALA A 891 6.72 16.00 16.44
CA ALA A 891 6.71 17.24 17.20
C ALA A 891 7.73 18.28 16.70
N THR A 892 8.97 17.87 16.40
CA THR A 892 10.09 18.83 16.29
C THR A 892 10.92 18.75 15.00
N ASP A 893 10.74 17.68 14.20
CA ASP A 893 11.58 17.34 13.04
C ASP A 893 13.09 17.28 13.34
N VAL A 894 13.47 17.21 14.63
CA VAL A 894 14.86 17.32 15.05
C VAL A 894 15.71 16.18 14.51
N MET A 895 16.95 16.50 14.11
CA MET A 895 17.97 15.50 13.85
C MET A 895 18.43 14.87 15.18
N VAL A 896 18.24 13.56 15.31
CA VAL A 896 18.62 12.78 16.50
C VAL A 896 20.09 12.37 16.46
N ALA A 897 20.60 12.02 15.27
CA ALA A 897 22.00 11.62 15.08
C ALA A 897 22.96 12.72 15.54
N GLY A 898 23.95 12.34 16.35
CA GLY A 898 24.95 13.26 16.92
C GLY A 898 24.48 14.07 18.13
N LYS A 899 23.20 14.00 18.52
CA LYS A 899 22.69 14.64 19.75
C LYS A 899 23.08 13.84 20.99
N ILE A 900 23.12 14.54 22.13
CA ILE A 900 23.15 13.90 23.45
C ILE A 900 21.72 13.76 23.93
N ALA A 901 21.25 12.52 24.07
CA ALA A 901 19.92 12.21 24.59
C ALA A 901 20.04 11.63 26.00
N VAL A 902 19.28 12.17 26.94
CA VAL A 902 19.26 11.73 28.34
C VAL A 902 17.95 10.99 28.58
N VAL A 903 18.04 9.73 29.01
CA VAL A 903 16.89 8.90 29.37
C VAL A 903 16.93 8.68 30.89
N ALA A 904 15.90 9.15 31.58
CA ALA A 904 15.76 8.97 33.02
C ALA A 904 14.93 7.73 33.32
N GLY A 905 15.54 6.76 34.01
CA GLY A 905 15.00 5.41 34.22
C GLY A 905 15.49 4.43 33.16
N PHE A 906 15.82 3.21 33.58
CA PHE A 906 16.26 2.15 32.67
C PHE A 906 15.52 0.84 32.93
N GLY A 907 14.23 0.95 33.28
CA GLY A 907 13.25 -0.13 33.19
C GLY A 907 12.94 -0.53 31.75
N ASP A 908 11.80 -1.18 31.48
CA ASP A 908 11.51 -1.66 30.12
C ASP A 908 11.26 -0.52 29.12
N VAL A 909 10.52 0.53 29.53
CA VAL A 909 10.36 1.77 28.76
C VAL A 909 11.70 2.43 28.49
N GLY A 910 12.50 2.65 29.54
CA GLY A 910 13.82 3.27 29.42
C GLY A 910 14.78 2.50 28.51
N LYS A 911 14.77 1.15 28.57
CA LYS A 911 15.53 0.28 27.67
C LYS A 911 15.11 0.49 26.22
N GLY A 912 13.80 0.50 25.94
CA GLY A 912 13.26 0.71 24.59
C GLY A 912 13.64 2.08 24.02
N CYS A 913 13.45 3.12 24.84
CA CYS A 913 13.80 4.50 24.53
C CYS A 913 15.30 4.67 24.21
N ALA A 914 16.17 4.12 25.07
CA ALA A 914 17.61 4.17 24.88
C ALA A 914 18.04 3.45 23.59
N MET A 915 17.49 2.26 23.33
CA MET A 915 17.76 1.52 22.09
C MET A 915 17.36 2.32 20.84
N ALA A 916 16.21 2.99 20.86
CA ALA A 916 15.72 3.78 19.73
C ALA A 916 16.59 5.00 19.44
N LEU A 917 16.91 5.78 20.49
CA LEU A 917 17.77 6.96 20.39
C LEU A 917 19.17 6.58 19.93
N HIS A 918 19.73 5.51 20.50
CA HIS A 918 21.05 5.01 20.11
C HIS A 918 21.06 4.49 18.66
N GLY A 919 20.04 3.74 18.26
CA GLY A 919 19.87 3.25 16.88
C GLY A 919 19.75 4.37 15.84
N MET A 920 19.23 5.53 16.25
CA MET A 920 19.18 6.76 15.44
C MET A 920 20.46 7.61 15.51
N GLY A 921 21.53 7.11 16.14
CA GLY A 921 22.84 7.75 16.20
C GLY A 921 23.02 8.78 17.31
N ALA A 922 22.14 8.84 18.31
CA ALA A 922 22.34 9.68 19.48
C ALA A 922 23.38 9.07 20.44
N ARG A 923 24.10 9.93 21.15
CA ARG A 923 24.87 9.56 22.34
C ARG A 923 23.93 9.54 23.54
N VAL A 924 23.60 8.34 24.02
CA VAL A 924 22.62 8.17 25.10
C VAL A 924 23.30 8.19 26.47
N ILE A 925 22.76 8.99 27.38
CA ILE A 925 23.11 9.05 28.79
C ILE A 925 21.91 8.55 29.60
N ILE A 926 22.15 7.67 30.57
CA ILE A 926 21.13 7.12 31.45
C ILE A 926 21.27 7.71 32.86
N THR A 927 20.14 8.02 33.50
CA THR A 927 20.09 8.28 34.94
C THR A 927 19.26 7.19 35.62
N GLU A 928 19.79 6.57 36.67
CA GLU A 928 19.13 5.47 37.39
C GLU A 928 19.42 5.52 38.89
N ILE A 929 18.45 5.06 39.66
CA ILE A 929 18.53 4.80 41.10
C ILE A 929 18.73 3.30 41.37
N ASP A 930 18.23 2.42 40.50
CA ASP A 930 18.36 0.97 40.66
C ASP A 930 19.74 0.52 40.15
N PRO A 931 20.60 -0.06 41.01
CA PRO A 931 21.94 -0.48 40.63
C PRO A 931 21.96 -1.62 39.61
N ILE A 932 20.94 -2.48 39.56
CA ILE A 932 20.82 -3.57 38.58
C ILE A 932 20.55 -2.97 37.20
N ASN A 933 19.58 -2.07 37.08
CA ASN A 933 19.28 -1.39 35.82
C ASN A 933 20.45 -0.49 35.37
N ALA A 934 21.08 0.24 36.31
CA ALA A 934 22.28 1.03 36.02
C ALA A 934 23.43 0.15 35.48
N LEU A 935 23.66 -1.02 36.08
CA LEU A 935 24.66 -1.96 35.58
C LEU A 935 24.30 -2.49 34.19
N GLN A 936 23.02 -2.81 33.93
CA GLN A 936 22.57 -3.20 32.59
C GLN A 936 22.82 -2.09 31.55
N ALA A 937 22.53 -0.84 31.89
CA ALA A 937 22.80 0.31 31.02
C ALA A 937 24.30 0.45 30.70
N ALA A 938 25.15 0.34 31.72
CA ALA A 938 26.59 0.39 31.55
C ALA A 938 27.13 -0.78 30.68
N MET A 939 26.59 -1.98 30.87
CA MET A 939 26.95 -3.16 30.06
C MET A 939 26.48 -3.05 28.60
N ALA A 940 25.41 -2.30 28.35
CA ALA A 940 24.95 -1.95 26.99
C ALA A 940 25.78 -0.82 26.34
N GLY A 941 26.76 -0.25 27.06
CA GLY A 941 27.65 0.80 26.55
C GLY A 941 27.14 2.23 26.76
N TYR A 942 26.06 2.42 27.52
CA TYR A 942 25.56 3.76 27.84
C TYR A 942 26.33 4.38 29.01
N GLN A 943 26.54 5.70 28.93
CA GLN A 943 27.05 6.45 30.08
C GLN A 943 25.96 6.55 31.14
N VAL A 944 26.24 6.13 32.37
CA VAL A 944 25.34 6.30 33.52
C VAL A 944 25.82 7.44 34.40
N THR A 945 24.97 8.42 34.69
CA THR A 945 25.30 9.55 35.55
C THR A 945 24.05 10.13 36.24
N THR A 946 24.19 11.20 37.01
CA THR A 946 23.06 11.86 37.68
C THR A 946 22.43 12.93 36.79
N MET A 947 21.17 13.29 37.04
CA MET A 947 20.45 14.27 36.21
C MET A 947 21.12 15.65 36.26
N GLU A 948 21.68 16.05 37.40
CA GLU A 948 22.38 17.34 37.59
C GLU A 948 23.60 17.45 36.66
N LYS A 949 24.32 16.34 36.44
CA LYS A 949 25.46 16.29 35.51
C LYS A 949 25.01 16.20 34.05
N ALA A 950 23.90 15.50 33.80
CA ALA A 950 23.38 15.30 32.45
C ALA A 950 22.67 16.55 31.90
N ALA A 951 22.03 17.35 32.76
CA ALA A 951 21.21 18.50 32.38
C ALA A 951 21.99 19.55 31.55
N ALA A 952 23.24 19.84 31.91
CA ALA A 952 24.07 20.79 31.18
C ALA A 952 24.54 20.29 29.79
N LEU A 953 24.42 18.98 29.52
CA LEU A 953 24.94 18.34 28.31
C LEU A 953 23.82 17.89 27.35
N GLY A 954 22.70 17.43 27.91
CA GLY A 954 21.59 16.85 27.15
C GLY A 954 20.91 17.86 26.23
N GLN A 955 20.50 17.39 25.07
CA GLN A 955 19.73 18.17 24.09
C GLN A 955 18.33 17.59 23.88
N ILE A 956 18.13 16.32 24.25
CA ILE A 956 16.85 15.63 24.27
C ILE A 956 16.76 14.95 25.64
N PHE A 957 15.69 15.18 26.39
CA PHE A 957 15.44 14.60 27.70
C PHE A 957 14.14 13.81 27.66
N VAL A 958 14.22 12.54 28.04
CA VAL A 958 13.10 11.60 28.07
C VAL A 958 12.96 11.01 29.46
N THR A 959 11.84 11.26 30.13
CA THR A 959 11.54 10.65 31.43
C THR A 959 10.73 9.37 31.25
N THR A 960 11.15 8.29 31.92
CA THR A 960 10.62 6.92 31.76
C THR A 960 10.45 6.19 33.11
N THR A 961 10.35 6.93 34.20
CA THR A 961 10.58 6.39 35.55
C THR A 961 9.32 5.88 36.23
N GLY A 962 8.14 6.39 35.86
CA GLY A 962 6.91 6.20 36.64
C GLY A 962 6.95 6.92 38.00
N CYS A 963 7.87 7.87 38.19
CA CYS A 963 8.10 8.59 39.44
C CYS A 963 7.96 10.10 39.21
N ARG A 964 7.79 10.87 40.29
CA ARG A 964 7.58 12.32 40.26
C ARG A 964 8.88 13.10 40.38
N ASP A 965 8.86 14.34 39.92
CA ASP A 965 9.90 15.36 40.16
C ASP A 965 11.31 14.95 39.66
N ILE A 966 11.39 14.32 38.49
CA ILE A 966 12.65 13.87 37.87
C ILE A 966 13.37 15.04 37.18
N LEU A 967 12.62 15.89 36.48
CA LEU A 967 13.11 17.14 35.90
C LEU A 967 12.50 18.33 36.65
N THR A 968 13.33 19.07 37.37
CA THR A 968 12.93 20.17 38.25
C THR A 968 13.54 21.50 37.78
N GLY A 969 13.19 22.59 38.47
CA GLY A 969 13.70 23.94 38.17
C GLY A 969 15.21 24.04 37.98
N GLU A 970 15.98 23.40 38.87
CA GLU A 970 17.45 23.41 38.81
C GLU A 970 17.98 22.77 37.51
N HIS A 971 17.30 21.74 37.01
CA HIS A 971 17.66 21.09 35.76
C HIS A 971 17.34 21.98 34.55
N PHE A 972 16.16 22.61 34.51
CA PHE A 972 15.78 23.50 33.40
C PHE A 972 16.72 24.71 33.29
N GLU A 973 17.20 25.23 34.42
CA GLU A 973 18.21 26.29 34.43
C GLU A 973 19.59 25.82 33.96
N ALA A 974 19.90 24.53 34.04
CA ALA A 974 21.17 23.99 33.52
C ALA A 974 21.11 23.66 32.02
N MET A 975 19.92 23.40 31.46
CA MET A 975 19.75 22.92 30.08
C MET A 975 20.24 23.89 29.00
N PRO A 976 20.81 23.38 27.89
CA PRO A 976 21.19 24.23 26.75
C PRO A 976 19.96 24.84 26.06
N ASN A 977 20.17 25.90 25.29
CA ASN A 977 19.11 26.54 24.53
C ASN A 977 18.44 25.56 23.55
N ASP A 978 17.11 25.57 23.53
CA ASP A 978 16.26 24.69 22.72
C ASP A 978 16.46 23.20 23.04
N ALA A 979 16.76 22.87 24.31
CA ALA A 979 16.65 21.49 24.78
C ALA A 979 15.21 21.00 24.66
N ILE A 980 15.04 19.80 24.10
CA ILE A 980 13.74 19.13 23.96
C ILE A 980 13.50 18.28 25.21
N VAL A 981 12.35 18.48 25.85
CA VAL A 981 11.96 17.79 27.08
C VAL A 981 10.62 17.10 26.86
N CYS A 982 10.56 15.81 27.12
CA CYS A 982 9.33 15.03 26.96
C CYS A 982 9.24 13.89 27.98
N ASN A 983 8.01 13.50 28.30
CA ASN A 983 7.70 12.36 29.13
C ASN A 983 7.12 11.22 28.28
N ILE A 984 7.52 9.99 28.56
CA ILE A 984 6.87 8.78 28.02
C ILE A 984 6.59 7.76 29.14
N GLY A 985 6.84 8.14 30.40
CA GLY A 985 6.56 7.34 31.57
C GLY A 985 5.14 7.58 32.06
N HIS A 986 4.96 8.31 33.16
CA HIS A 986 3.65 8.41 33.83
C HIS A 986 3.13 9.84 34.02
N PHE A 987 1.86 10.05 33.69
CA PHE A 987 1.10 11.31 33.85
C PHE A 987 1.88 12.55 33.39
N ASP A 988 1.76 13.67 34.09
CA ASP A 988 2.44 14.94 33.86
C ASP A 988 3.37 15.35 35.02
N ILE A 989 3.69 14.41 35.93
CA ILE A 989 4.39 14.69 37.19
C ILE A 989 5.88 14.32 37.19
N GLU A 990 6.38 13.59 36.17
CA GLU A 990 7.83 13.34 36.06
C GLU A 990 8.61 14.64 35.79
N ILE A 991 7.95 15.62 35.17
CA ILE A 991 8.49 16.90 34.77
C ILE A 991 7.74 17.98 35.56
N ASP A 992 8.46 18.89 36.22
CA ASP A 992 7.85 20.01 36.94
C ASP A 992 7.39 21.12 35.97
N VAL A 993 6.32 20.83 35.22
CA VAL A 993 5.72 21.74 34.24
C VAL A 993 5.11 22.96 34.92
N ALA A 994 4.60 22.80 36.15
CA ALA A 994 4.09 23.91 36.94
C ALA A 994 5.17 24.95 37.20
N TRP A 995 6.37 24.52 37.60
CA TRP A 995 7.51 25.41 37.78
C TRP A 995 7.93 26.09 36.47
N LEU A 996 7.96 25.37 35.33
CA LEU A 996 8.25 25.95 34.01
C LEU A 996 7.28 27.07 33.67
N LYS A 997 5.96 26.82 33.80
CA LYS A 997 4.91 27.81 33.54
C LYS A 997 5.04 29.03 34.46
N ALA A 998 5.41 28.84 35.74
CA ALA A 998 5.55 29.93 36.70
C ALA A 998 6.83 30.77 36.52
N ASN A 999 7.91 30.19 35.99
CA ASN A 999 9.23 30.82 35.92
C ASN A 999 9.67 31.25 34.52
N ALA A 1000 8.98 30.81 33.47
CA ALA A 1000 9.21 31.30 32.12
C ALA A 1000 8.82 32.78 31.99
N LYS A 1001 9.64 33.51 31.24
CA LYS A 1001 9.38 34.90 30.86
C LYS A 1001 8.28 35.01 29.81
N ALA A 1002 8.23 34.05 28.89
CA ALA A 1002 7.21 33.94 27.86
C ALA A 1002 7.03 32.47 27.44
N VAL A 1003 5.83 32.12 26.98
CA VAL A 1003 5.53 30.81 26.39
C VAL A 1003 5.00 31.04 24.99
N GLN A 1004 5.59 30.36 24.02
CA GLN A 1004 5.13 30.35 22.64
C GLN A 1004 4.65 28.96 22.28
N ASN A 1005 3.35 28.81 22.04
CA ASN A 1005 2.85 27.60 21.39
C ASN A 1005 3.30 27.62 19.93
N ILE A 1006 4.03 26.57 19.52
CA ILE A 1006 4.53 26.43 18.15
C ILE A 1006 3.47 25.76 17.27
N LYS A 1007 2.86 24.71 17.81
CA LYS A 1007 1.74 23.95 17.26
C LYS A 1007 1.10 23.12 18.39
N PRO A 1008 -0.03 22.43 18.16
CA PRO A 1008 -0.62 21.56 19.19
C PRO A 1008 0.43 20.63 19.80
N GLN A 1009 0.47 20.58 21.13
CA GLN A 1009 1.38 19.76 21.94
C GLN A 1009 2.88 20.11 21.80
N VAL A 1010 3.25 21.27 21.25
CA VAL A 1010 4.64 21.73 21.18
C VAL A 1010 4.75 23.17 21.66
N ASP A 1011 5.32 23.35 22.84
CA ASP A 1011 5.45 24.64 23.51
C ASP A 1011 6.93 25.00 23.73
N ARG A 1012 7.28 26.26 23.46
CA ARG A 1012 8.62 26.80 23.64
C ARG A 1012 8.62 27.86 24.74
N PHE A 1013 9.29 27.56 25.86
CA PHE A 1013 9.37 28.38 27.05
C PHE A 1013 10.65 29.22 27.03
N GLU A 1014 10.55 30.56 27.02
CA GLU A 1014 11.68 31.46 27.20
C GLU A 1014 12.00 31.60 28.70
N MET A 1015 13.17 31.14 29.13
CA MET A 1015 13.60 31.25 30.52
C MET A 1015 14.15 32.65 30.83
N LYS A 1016 14.26 33.01 32.11
CA LYS A 1016 14.86 34.30 32.56
C LYS A 1016 16.27 34.53 32.02
N SER A 1017 17.01 33.45 31.73
CA SER A 1017 18.35 33.52 31.13
C SER A 1017 18.36 33.86 29.63
N GLY A 1018 17.21 33.89 28.96
CA GLY A 1018 17.07 34.05 27.50
C GLY A 1018 17.23 32.75 26.70
N ARG A 1019 17.59 31.63 27.36
CA ARG A 1019 17.55 30.29 26.76
C ARG A 1019 16.11 29.77 26.71
N HIS A 1020 15.84 28.88 25.77
CA HIS A 1020 14.54 28.27 25.59
C HIS A 1020 14.52 26.78 25.94
N ILE A 1021 13.38 26.29 26.41
CA ILE A 1021 13.07 24.86 26.57
C ILE A 1021 11.89 24.53 25.65
N ILE A 1022 11.99 23.44 24.90
CA ILE A 1022 10.88 22.91 24.09
C ILE A 1022 10.25 21.77 24.88
N LEU A 1023 9.02 21.96 25.35
CA LEU A 1023 8.25 20.97 26.07
C LEU A 1023 7.25 20.31 25.11
N LEU A 1024 7.22 18.97 25.13
CA LEU A 1024 6.30 18.19 24.31
C LEU A 1024 5.10 17.72 25.15
N ALA A 1025 3.91 17.77 24.56
CA ALA A 1025 2.64 17.30 25.12
C ALA A 1025 2.34 17.82 26.54
N GLU A 1026 2.79 19.04 26.87
CA GLU A 1026 2.68 19.62 28.22
C GLU A 1026 3.21 18.70 29.33
N GLY A 1027 4.21 17.86 29.04
CA GLY A 1027 4.79 16.90 29.98
C GLY A 1027 4.00 15.59 30.14
N ARG A 1028 2.90 15.41 29.40
CA ARG A 1028 2.20 14.11 29.27
C ARG A 1028 2.90 13.20 28.25
N LEU A 1029 2.34 12.01 28.04
CA LEU A 1029 2.88 10.95 27.18
C LEU A 1029 3.12 11.42 25.74
N VAL A 1030 4.39 11.55 25.36
CA VAL A 1030 4.81 12.13 24.07
C VAL A 1030 4.46 11.26 22.87
N ASN A 1031 4.56 9.93 23.01
CA ASN A 1031 4.25 8.98 21.95
C ASN A 1031 2.78 9.00 21.54
N LEU A 1032 1.88 9.24 22.48
CA LEU A 1032 0.44 9.33 22.24
C LEU A 1032 0.00 10.77 21.93
N GLY A 1033 0.52 11.75 22.69
CA GLY A 1033 0.15 13.15 22.52
C GLY A 1033 0.65 13.73 21.19
N CYS A 1034 1.90 13.46 20.81
CA CYS A 1034 2.55 14.00 19.61
C CYS A 1034 2.55 13.03 18.41
N ALA A 1035 2.15 11.77 18.60
CA ALA A 1035 2.03 10.78 17.53
C ALA A 1035 0.77 9.92 17.72
N THR A 1036 0.90 8.60 17.65
CA THR A 1036 -0.23 7.65 17.62
C THR A 1036 -0.04 6.48 18.58
N GLY A 1037 0.85 6.58 19.57
CA GLY A 1037 1.16 5.48 20.49
C GLY A 1037 1.95 4.35 19.83
N HIS A 1038 1.81 3.15 20.38
CA HIS A 1038 2.49 1.95 19.87
C HIS A 1038 1.83 1.40 18.61
N SER A 1039 2.60 0.67 17.80
CA SER A 1039 2.11 0.03 16.59
C SER A 1039 1.10 -1.07 16.89
N SER A 1040 0.21 -1.35 15.93
CA SER A 1040 -0.88 -2.32 16.09
C SER A 1040 -0.39 -3.71 16.49
N PHE A 1041 0.73 -4.18 15.93
CA PHE A 1041 1.31 -5.48 16.26
C PHE A 1041 1.70 -5.60 17.73
N VAL A 1042 2.36 -4.59 18.30
CA VAL A 1042 2.73 -4.59 19.71
C VAL A 1042 1.48 -4.53 20.59
N MET A 1043 0.50 -3.68 20.25
CA MET A 1043 -0.74 -3.60 21.02
C MET A 1043 -1.58 -4.87 20.92
N SER A 1044 -1.46 -5.64 19.83
CA SER A 1044 -2.07 -6.96 19.72
C SER A 1044 -1.61 -7.89 20.84
N CYS A 1045 -0.33 -7.85 21.25
CA CYS A 1045 0.15 -8.65 22.37
C CYS A 1045 -0.52 -8.23 23.69
N SER A 1046 -0.55 -6.94 24.01
CA SER A 1046 -1.17 -6.41 25.23
C SER A 1046 -2.68 -6.68 25.26
N PHE A 1047 -3.37 -6.41 24.16
CA PHE A 1047 -4.82 -6.54 24.09
C PHE A 1047 -5.28 -8.00 24.00
N THR A 1048 -4.46 -8.90 23.46
CA THR A 1048 -4.73 -10.33 23.59
C THR A 1048 -4.66 -10.76 25.05
N ASN A 1049 -3.69 -10.27 25.84
CA ASN A 1049 -3.67 -10.51 27.28
C ASN A 1049 -4.94 -9.94 27.96
N GLN A 1050 -5.39 -8.74 27.58
CA GLN A 1050 -6.62 -8.16 28.12
C GLN A 1050 -7.84 -9.04 27.83
N VAL A 1051 -8.03 -9.49 26.59
CA VAL A 1051 -9.16 -10.35 26.21
C VAL A 1051 -9.11 -11.68 26.99
N LEU A 1052 -7.93 -12.31 27.09
CA LEU A 1052 -7.77 -13.55 27.84
C LEU A 1052 -7.99 -13.35 29.35
N ALA A 1053 -7.57 -12.21 29.91
CA ALA A 1053 -7.85 -11.83 31.29
C ALA A 1053 -9.36 -11.63 31.54
N GLN A 1054 -10.07 -10.96 30.63
CA GLN A 1054 -11.52 -10.78 30.70
C GLN A 1054 -12.26 -12.13 30.64
N ILE A 1055 -11.86 -13.04 29.73
CA ILE A 1055 -12.39 -14.41 29.67
C ILE A 1055 -12.11 -15.15 30.97
N MET A 1056 -10.87 -15.06 31.49
CA MET A 1056 -10.47 -15.72 32.74
C MET A 1056 -11.28 -15.25 33.94
N LEU A 1057 -11.54 -13.95 34.08
CA LEU A 1057 -12.38 -13.39 35.14
C LEU A 1057 -13.83 -13.84 35.00
N TYR A 1058 -14.40 -13.75 33.79
CA TYR A 1058 -15.80 -14.06 33.55
C TYR A 1058 -16.12 -15.55 33.67
N LYS A 1059 -15.20 -16.41 33.20
CA LYS A 1059 -15.31 -17.88 33.27
C LYS A 1059 -14.67 -18.48 34.52
N SER A 1060 -14.32 -17.64 35.49
CA SER A 1060 -13.73 -18.08 36.75
C SER A 1060 -14.62 -19.09 37.46
N GLY A 1061 -14.12 -20.32 37.61
CA GLY A 1061 -14.87 -21.43 38.23
C GLY A 1061 -15.79 -22.24 37.29
N ASP A 1062 -15.83 -21.93 35.99
CA ASP A 1062 -16.50 -22.76 34.97
C ASP A 1062 -15.61 -23.96 34.60
N LYS A 1063 -15.90 -25.12 35.21
CA LYS A 1063 -15.12 -26.35 34.99
C LYS A 1063 -15.20 -26.84 33.55
N ALA A 1064 -16.35 -26.72 32.90
CA ALA A 1064 -16.52 -27.18 31.52
C ALA A 1064 -15.68 -26.35 30.56
N TRP A 1065 -15.57 -25.04 30.81
CA TRP A 1065 -14.67 -24.15 30.06
C TRP A 1065 -13.20 -24.55 30.23
N GLY A 1066 -12.75 -24.76 31.48
CA GLY A 1066 -11.37 -25.15 31.76
C GLY A 1066 -10.98 -26.55 31.26
N GLU A 1067 -11.93 -27.48 31.18
CA GLU A 1067 -11.71 -28.80 30.57
C GLU A 1067 -11.60 -28.73 29.04
N LYS A 1068 -12.37 -27.82 28.41
CA LYS A 1068 -12.34 -27.61 26.96
C LYS A 1068 -11.07 -26.87 26.50
N TYR A 1069 -10.65 -25.86 27.26
CA TYR A 1069 -9.49 -25.01 26.94
C TYR A 1069 -8.43 -25.12 28.04
N VAL A 1070 -7.41 -25.94 27.77
CA VAL A 1070 -6.37 -26.34 28.73
C VAL A 1070 -5.62 -25.14 29.35
N GLU A 1071 -5.46 -24.07 28.59
CA GLU A 1071 -4.85 -22.82 29.02
C GLU A 1071 -5.66 -22.11 30.12
N PHE A 1072 -6.97 -22.35 30.20
CA PHE A 1072 -7.85 -21.86 31.27
C PHE A 1072 -8.07 -22.88 32.40
N ALA A 1073 -7.52 -24.10 32.32
CA ALA A 1073 -7.77 -25.17 33.29
C ALA A 1073 -7.41 -24.81 34.74
N LYS A 1074 -6.47 -23.87 34.94
CA LYS A 1074 -6.03 -23.40 36.26
C LYS A 1074 -6.75 -22.14 36.75
N ALA A 1075 -7.66 -21.57 35.96
CA ALA A 1075 -8.39 -20.34 36.27
C ALA A 1075 -9.58 -20.57 37.22
N GLY A 1076 -9.41 -21.38 38.27
CA GLY A 1076 -10.45 -21.63 39.28
C GLY A 1076 -11.04 -20.34 39.87
N LYS A 1077 -12.11 -20.46 40.67
CA LYS A 1077 -12.79 -19.29 41.24
C LYS A 1077 -11.79 -18.37 41.97
N LEU A 1078 -11.68 -17.13 41.52
CA LEU A 1078 -10.75 -16.14 42.07
C LEU A 1078 -11.37 -15.43 43.28
N GLU A 1079 -10.59 -15.31 44.36
CA GLU A 1079 -10.94 -14.49 45.52
C GLU A 1079 -10.40 -13.07 45.34
N VAL A 1080 -10.79 -12.13 46.21
CA VAL A 1080 -10.27 -10.76 46.14
C VAL A 1080 -8.75 -10.78 46.35
N GLY A 1081 -8.03 -10.31 45.33
CA GLY A 1081 -6.57 -10.35 45.25
C GLY A 1081 -6.08 -9.79 43.92
N VAL A 1082 -4.76 -9.64 43.79
CA VAL A 1082 -4.11 -9.23 42.54
C VAL A 1082 -3.32 -10.41 41.99
N TYR A 1083 -3.68 -10.86 40.79
CA TYR A 1083 -3.13 -12.05 40.13
C TYR A 1083 -2.44 -11.66 38.83
N VAL A 1084 -1.38 -12.37 38.45
CA VAL A 1084 -0.80 -12.26 37.09
C VAL A 1084 -1.44 -13.35 36.22
N ILE A 1085 -1.56 -13.09 34.91
CA ILE A 1085 -2.06 -14.10 33.98
C ILE A 1085 -1.20 -15.38 34.07
N PRO A 1086 -1.81 -16.59 34.07
CA PRO A 1086 -1.07 -17.84 34.05
C PRO A 1086 -0.08 -17.90 32.89
N LYS A 1087 1.12 -18.44 33.14
CA LYS A 1087 2.18 -18.49 32.13
C LYS A 1087 1.78 -19.19 30.82
N ILE A 1088 0.91 -20.20 30.89
CA ILE A 1088 0.42 -20.87 29.68
C ILE A 1088 -0.44 -19.95 28.78
N LEU A 1089 -1.19 -19.01 29.37
CA LEU A 1089 -1.95 -18.01 28.61
C LEU A 1089 -1.00 -16.95 28.03
N ASP A 1090 0.05 -16.58 28.78
CA ASP A 1090 1.10 -15.68 28.29
C ASP A 1090 1.87 -16.28 27.10
N GLU A 1091 2.20 -17.57 27.17
CA GLU A 1091 2.78 -18.34 26.06
C GLU A 1091 1.81 -18.49 24.88
N GLU A 1092 0.51 -18.58 25.15
CA GLU A 1092 -0.53 -18.60 24.12
C GLU A 1092 -0.57 -17.26 23.37
N VAL A 1093 -0.51 -16.13 24.08
CA VAL A 1093 -0.38 -14.81 23.43
C VAL A 1093 0.80 -14.83 22.48
N ALA A 1094 1.99 -15.27 22.91
CA ALA A 1094 3.15 -15.32 22.02
C ALA A 1094 2.88 -16.20 20.79
N ARG A 1095 2.31 -17.40 21.00
CA ARG A 1095 1.99 -18.37 19.93
C ARG A 1095 1.08 -17.78 18.86
N LEU A 1096 0.06 -17.02 19.25
CA LEU A 1096 -0.91 -16.40 18.35
C LEU A 1096 -0.29 -15.29 17.46
N HIS A 1097 0.96 -14.86 17.73
CA HIS A 1097 1.65 -13.83 16.94
C HIS A 1097 2.77 -14.38 16.05
N LEU A 1098 3.25 -15.61 16.29
CA LEU A 1098 4.47 -16.14 15.65
C LEU A 1098 4.35 -16.27 14.13
N GLU A 1099 3.21 -16.75 13.63
CA GLU A 1099 2.98 -16.93 12.19
C GLU A 1099 3.10 -15.62 11.42
N HIS A 1100 2.58 -14.52 11.98
CA HIS A 1100 2.67 -13.18 11.37
C HIS A 1100 4.11 -12.68 11.22
N CYS A 1101 5.00 -13.15 12.10
CA CYS A 1101 6.44 -12.88 12.03
C CYS A 1101 7.23 -13.91 11.21
N ASN A 1102 6.56 -14.84 10.51
CA ASN A 1102 7.18 -15.98 9.83
C ASN A 1102 8.06 -16.84 10.76
N VAL A 1103 7.62 -17.03 12.00
CA VAL A 1103 8.33 -17.84 13.00
C VAL A 1103 7.71 -19.22 13.11
N GLU A 1104 8.48 -20.26 12.81
CA GLU A 1104 8.11 -21.67 13.03
C GLU A 1104 8.62 -22.14 14.40
N LEU A 1105 7.71 -22.57 15.27
CA LEU A 1105 8.04 -23.04 16.61
C LEU A 1105 8.27 -24.56 16.63
N SER A 1106 9.41 -25.00 17.17
CA SER A 1106 9.66 -26.43 17.41
C SER A 1106 8.75 -27.01 18.49
N THR A 1107 8.31 -28.25 18.32
CA THR A 1107 7.55 -29.00 19.34
C THR A 1107 8.47 -29.94 20.11
N LEU A 1108 8.37 -29.95 21.45
CA LEU A 1108 9.07 -30.93 22.26
C LEU A 1108 8.58 -32.34 21.95
N THR A 1109 9.49 -33.28 21.74
CA THR A 1109 9.14 -34.71 21.77
C THR A 1109 8.76 -35.11 23.19
N LYS A 1110 7.97 -36.18 23.34
CA LYS A 1110 7.60 -36.70 24.66
C LYS A 1110 8.81 -36.99 25.56
N VAL A 1111 9.87 -37.54 24.97
CA VAL A 1111 11.13 -37.83 25.69
C VAL A 1111 11.80 -36.56 26.21
N GLN A 1112 11.82 -35.47 25.43
CA GLN A 1112 12.38 -34.18 25.86
C GLN A 1112 11.53 -33.54 26.96
N ALA A 1113 10.20 -33.56 26.82
CA ALA A 1113 9.28 -33.03 27.81
C ALA A 1113 9.45 -33.75 29.16
N ASP A 1114 9.48 -35.09 29.15
CA ASP A 1114 9.70 -35.90 30.34
C ASP A 1114 11.09 -35.65 30.97
N TYR A 1115 12.14 -35.51 30.15
CA TYR A 1115 13.50 -35.18 30.64
C TYR A 1115 13.56 -33.83 31.36
N LEU A 1116 12.87 -32.82 30.84
CA LEU A 1116 12.81 -31.48 31.43
C LEU A 1116 11.77 -31.38 32.55
N SER A 1117 10.99 -32.44 32.80
CA SER A 1117 9.85 -32.42 33.71
C SER A 1117 8.80 -31.36 33.34
N LEU A 1118 8.54 -31.23 32.03
CA LEU A 1118 7.56 -30.32 31.44
C LEU A 1118 6.48 -31.13 30.68
N THR A 1119 5.38 -30.47 30.35
CA THR A 1119 4.41 -30.95 29.35
C THR A 1119 4.87 -30.55 27.94
N VAL A 1120 4.35 -31.20 26.91
CA VAL A 1120 4.68 -30.85 25.51
C VAL A 1120 4.07 -29.49 25.16
N GLU A 1121 2.92 -29.17 25.74
CA GLU A 1121 2.12 -27.99 25.49
C GLU A 1121 2.58 -26.76 26.30
N GLY A 1122 3.33 -26.97 27.38
CA GLY A 1122 3.74 -25.94 28.33
C GLY A 1122 2.90 -25.90 29.62
N PRO A 1123 3.24 -25.02 30.59
CA PRO A 1123 4.21 -23.94 30.45
C PRO A 1123 5.66 -24.41 30.38
N TYR A 1124 6.50 -23.73 29.58
CA TYR A 1124 7.89 -24.15 29.33
C TYR A 1124 8.90 -23.57 30.32
N LYS A 1125 8.48 -22.69 31.22
CA LYS A 1125 9.33 -22.01 32.20
C LYS A 1125 8.65 -21.93 33.56
N SER A 1126 9.45 -21.82 34.62
CA SER A 1126 8.94 -21.56 35.97
C SER A 1126 8.39 -20.14 36.12
N ASP A 1127 7.48 -19.91 37.07
CA ASP A 1127 6.90 -18.59 37.32
C ASP A 1127 7.95 -17.51 37.66
N ILE A 1128 9.05 -17.88 38.34
CA ILE A 1128 10.14 -16.97 38.70
C ILE A 1128 11.08 -16.60 37.53
N TYR A 1129 10.86 -17.18 36.35
CA TYR A 1129 11.69 -16.94 35.18
C TYR A 1129 11.39 -15.53 34.65
N ARG A 1130 12.43 -14.70 34.54
CA ARG A 1130 12.31 -13.30 34.12
C ARG A 1130 12.27 -13.19 32.61
N TYR A 1131 11.26 -13.78 31.98
CA TYR A 1131 11.09 -13.99 30.54
C TYR A 1131 11.63 -15.28 30.01
#